data_AF-A0A925MGG3-F1
#
_entry.id   AF-A0A925MGG3-F1
#
_cell.length_a   1.000
_cell.length_b   1.000
_cell.length_c   1.000
_cell.angle_alpha   90.00
_cell.angle_beta   90.00
_cell.angle_gamma   90.00
#
_symmetry.space_group_name_H-M   'P 1'
#
loop_
_entity.id
_entity.type
_entity.pdbx_description
1 polymer ?
#
loop_
_entity_poly.entity_id
_entity_poly.type
_entity_poly.pdbx_seq_one_letter_code
_entity_poly.pdbx_strand_id
1 'polypeptide(L)'
;MRSRLNLALVGAAGALALVLTVVRQSPEGVVSFELNTQEVRAAPGEAQLVRHDLSALKIFNMTLLRIKDRYVDPARVEPKKMLYAALDGVQFNIPEVLVEPDPGRNKVRVTVNDKPETFDTADVDSPWRLAGKLKKVFRFIETNMNAGTDLAKVEYAAVNGMLSTLDPHSVLMDPEQARDMDVSTSGKFGGLGIVIRMIERKLTVVKPMKDTPASRKGIKAGDHIVRINNEPTENLTSNEAVDRMRGDPKTGVTLYIERKGVEGLMRFDLLRDVIRVSQVESKLLDKGVGYVKVKQFSKGIASDVGDAMRELSSKGASSWILDLRGNPGGLLEEAVQLSDLFVDNGTIVTTVSGRDREPRRAEHGFGDTTSSLAVLVSGNSASASEIVAGALKNLDRAAIIGTRTFGKGSVQELYDNEDRSKLKLTIAQYLTPGDRSIQNLGIVPDIQLQRMYIPEKNDSPQDFVRMLAPTRTYGEKDLDAHLVSTYAKDVDKPAFEVGYLVDKKKPASGAVAEVKPPDDDDAVDDDEIVEDFEMRFAKQLVSSVSVASRPKLVAAANKIVASVRAEEEKKLIAALQVIGVDWTNAPVASGAKPNLEVSVTSSPAGRVKAGETVTLTTSVKNTGTEAAYRVLSRIQGDDPVFEDTELPIGKIAPGETKTYSAKLQVPKDALDRVERLGVEIREAHNAPARITPAELKVEAAPRPVFAYAWQLIDDGNGDGLVQRGEKYRLQVQIKNTGVGPTQEATVLLRNATGDGVVLDKSRAELKDVLAPGQIKEIEFPLATDATLKGDELVVELMAYDSALDVQASDKLRFKLQPVVAAQPRTGDITVKAPATIRAGASEETSAVGSAAKGASFPVVGTFGAWTKVKLNAAGTKVGFVPTTAITAGGAGHGQFTQMWNSTPPMIALSNKGLETTAETYKLQGTVSAEQHVEDVYIFVSNQAAKIESRKVFYRSNRNGKDGKQLEFTAELPLWPGSNMVTVVGRSSSEVRSVKTMFVYRESPRTARAP
;
A
#
# COMPACT_ATOMS: atom_id res chain seq x y z
N MET A 1 -6.38 -10.13 2.22
CA MET A 1 -5.96 -8.91 1.50
C MET A 1 -5.65 -9.20 0.01
N ARG A 2 -6.66 -9.51 -0.83
CA ARG A 2 -6.47 -9.49 -2.30
C ARG A 2 -6.77 -8.05 -2.76
N SER A 3 -5.85 -7.44 -3.50
CA SER A 3 -6.07 -6.17 -4.22
C SER A 3 -6.37 -4.95 -3.34
N ARG A 4 -5.32 -4.39 -2.74
CA ARG A 4 -5.16 -2.94 -2.71
C ARG A 4 -3.95 -2.68 -3.60
N LEU A 5 -4.12 -1.87 -4.65
CA LEU A 5 -3.21 -1.64 -5.78
C LEU A 5 -3.24 -2.68 -6.93
N ASN A 6 -4.36 -2.78 -7.63
CA ASN A 6 -4.31 -2.94 -9.09
C ASN A 6 -4.40 -1.54 -9.73
N LEU A 7 -3.31 -0.76 -9.64
CA LEU A 7 -3.15 0.40 -10.52
C LEU A 7 -2.75 -0.11 -11.90
N ALA A 8 -3.56 0.19 -12.90
CA ALA A 8 -3.12 0.28 -14.28
C ALA A 8 -1.78 1.02 -14.36
N LEU A 9 -0.77 0.41 -14.99
CA LEU A 9 0.61 0.94 -15.00
C LEU A 9 0.78 2.31 -15.65
N VAL A 10 -0.22 2.80 -16.40
CA VAL A 10 -0.17 4.16 -16.95
C VAL A 10 -0.45 5.21 -15.85
N GLY A 11 -1.12 4.81 -14.76
CA GLY A 11 -1.52 5.68 -13.64
C GLY A 11 -0.62 5.62 -12.40
N ALA A 12 0.33 4.69 -12.30
CA ALA A 12 1.15 4.52 -11.09
C ALA A 12 2.04 5.73 -10.76
N ALA A 13 2.47 6.50 -11.76
CA ALA A 13 3.13 7.78 -11.51
C ALA A 13 2.14 8.87 -11.03
N GLY A 14 0.87 8.80 -11.44
CA GLY A 14 -0.09 9.89 -11.24
C GLY A 14 -0.71 9.98 -9.84
N ALA A 15 -0.60 8.92 -9.04
CA ALA A 15 -1.18 8.89 -7.69
C ALA A 15 -0.17 9.21 -6.57
N LEU A 16 1.13 9.35 -6.86
CA LEU A 16 2.18 9.41 -5.83
C LEU A 16 1.98 10.51 -4.78
N ALA A 17 1.38 11.64 -5.15
CA ALA A 17 1.21 12.78 -4.26
C ALA A 17 0.13 12.60 -3.17
N LEU A 18 -0.93 11.83 -3.46
CA LEU A 18 -1.91 11.41 -2.46
C LEU A 18 -1.48 10.08 -1.83
N VAL A 19 -0.88 9.18 -2.61
CA VAL A 19 -0.35 7.88 -2.14
C VAL A 19 0.73 8.07 -1.08
N LEU A 20 1.65 9.04 -1.17
CA LEU A 20 2.59 9.33 -0.08
C LEU A 20 1.89 9.82 1.21
N THR A 21 0.69 10.40 1.09
CA THR A 21 -0.14 10.85 2.22
C THR A 21 -1.03 9.71 2.76
N VAL A 22 -1.57 8.86 1.87
CA VAL A 22 -2.52 7.77 2.17
C VAL A 22 -1.81 6.46 2.55
N VAL A 23 -0.63 6.18 2.00
CA VAL A 23 0.22 5.04 2.38
C VAL A 23 0.73 5.19 3.81
N ARG A 24 0.76 6.42 4.34
CA ARG A 24 1.01 6.66 5.76
C ARG A 24 -0.09 6.10 6.67
N GLN A 25 -1.29 5.84 6.15
CA GLN A 25 -2.50 5.62 6.94
C GLN A 25 -3.36 4.41 6.49
N SER A 26 -2.78 3.28 6.09
CA SER A 26 -3.60 2.06 5.95
C SER A 26 -3.88 1.43 7.33
N PRO A 27 -5.14 1.36 7.81
CA PRO A 27 -5.45 1.00 9.21
C PRO A 27 -5.34 -0.50 9.54
N GLU A 28 -5.20 -1.36 8.52
CA GLU A 28 -5.12 -2.82 8.66
C GLU A 28 -3.92 -3.42 7.89
N GLY A 29 -2.89 -2.59 7.65
CA GLY A 29 -1.65 -3.07 7.05
C GLY A 29 -1.00 -4.05 8.01
N VAL A 30 -1.14 -5.34 7.71
CA VAL A 30 -0.14 -6.35 8.06
C VAL A 30 1.23 -5.72 7.85
N VAL A 31 2.20 -6.09 8.69
CA VAL A 31 3.62 -5.74 8.50
C VAL A 31 4.18 -6.45 7.26
N SER A 32 3.56 -6.24 6.10
CA SER A 32 4.15 -6.29 4.77
C SER A 32 4.77 -4.94 4.45
N PHE A 33 5.43 -4.34 5.45
CA PHE A 33 6.48 -3.37 5.21
C PHE A 33 7.71 -4.16 4.73
N GLU A 34 7.81 -4.37 3.41
CA GLU A 34 9.02 -3.87 2.78
C GLU A 34 9.02 -2.38 3.16
N LEU A 35 9.76 -2.02 4.21
CA LEU A 35 10.38 -0.71 4.21
C LEU A 35 10.91 -0.53 2.80
N ASN A 36 10.83 0.67 2.25
CA ASN A 36 11.55 1.03 1.04
C ASN A 36 13.07 0.95 1.34
N THR A 37 13.55 -0.26 1.57
CA THR A 37 14.92 -0.74 1.61
C THR A 37 15.22 -1.36 0.25
N GLN A 38 14.60 -0.84 -0.82
CA GLN A 38 15.45 -0.45 -1.93
C GLN A 38 16.52 0.47 -1.32
N GLU A 39 17.64 -0.11 -0.90
CA GLU A 39 18.90 0.62 -0.98
C GLU A 39 18.88 1.30 -2.33
N VAL A 40 19.08 2.62 -2.32
CA VAL A 40 19.23 3.46 -3.50
C VAL A 40 19.80 2.59 -4.61
N ARG A 41 18.99 2.24 -5.61
CA ARG A 41 19.52 1.73 -6.86
C ARG A 41 20.28 2.91 -7.44
N ALA A 42 21.56 3.00 -7.04
CA ALA A 42 22.53 3.82 -7.70
C ALA A 42 22.38 3.46 -9.18
N ALA A 43 22.05 4.46 -10.00
CA ALA A 43 22.21 4.32 -11.43
C ALA A 43 23.65 3.78 -11.63
N PRO A 44 23.86 2.82 -12.53
CA PRO A 44 25.11 2.07 -12.58
C PRO A 44 26.31 3.03 -12.82
N GLY A 45 26.99 3.43 -11.74
CA GLY A 45 28.02 4.48 -11.74
C GLY A 45 28.01 5.48 -10.58
N GLU A 46 27.07 5.47 -9.63
CA GLU A 46 27.10 6.40 -8.49
C GLU A 46 27.88 5.89 -7.28
N ALA A 47 28.60 6.83 -6.64
CA ALA A 47 29.74 6.61 -5.77
C ALA A 47 29.40 5.93 -4.43
N GLN A 48 30.44 5.36 -3.80
CA GLN A 48 30.47 4.91 -2.41
C GLN A 48 29.66 5.83 -1.48
N LEU A 49 28.85 5.23 -0.61
CA LEU A 49 28.16 5.90 0.51
C LEU A 49 29.11 6.91 1.17
N VAL A 50 28.90 8.20 0.89
CA VAL A 50 29.56 9.27 1.63
C VAL A 50 29.18 9.07 3.10
N ARG A 51 30.17 8.99 3.98
CA ARG A 51 29.96 8.82 5.42
C ARG A 51 29.01 9.93 5.92
N HIS A 52 27.76 9.59 6.18
CA HIS A 52 26.74 10.52 6.63
C HIS A 52 26.95 10.82 8.13
N ASP A 53 27.28 12.06 8.47
CA ASP A 53 27.39 12.51 9.88
C ASP A 53 26.00 12.88 10.39
N LEU A 54 25.39 11.95 11.12
CA LEU A 54 24.05 12.13 11.69
C LEU A 54 23.99 13.33 12.64
N SER A 55 25.08 13.63 13.34
CA SER A 55 25.16 14.74 14.29
C SER A 55 25.30 16.12 13.63
N ALA A 56 25.57 16.17 12.32
CA ALA A 56 25.59 17.40 11.54
C ALA A 56 24.18 17.97 11.30
N LEU A 57 23.14 17.11 11.31
CA LEU A 57 21.74 17.49 11.12
C LEU A 57 21.52 18.38 9.87
N LYS A 58 22.17 18.05 8.75
CA LYS A 58 22.17 18.94 7.57
C LYS A 58 20.76 19.17 7.04
N ILE A 59 20.03 18.08 6.81
CA ILE A 59 18.70 18.12 6.19
C ILE A 59 17.67 18.57 7.21
N PHE A 60 17.85 18.11 8.45
CA PHE A 60 16.99 18.50 9.56
C PHE A 60 17.04 20.02 9.83
N ASN A 61 18.23 20.62 9.91
CA ASN A 61 18.39 22.05 10.15
C ASN A 61 17.83 22.88 8.98
N MET A 62 18.07 22.44 7.74
CA MET A 62 17.51 23.12 6.58
C MET A 62 15.98 23.05 6.56
N THR A 63 15.42 21.89 6.87
CA THR A 63 13.96 21.72 6.97
C THR A 63 13.38 22.63 8.04
N LEU A 64 14.02 22.71 9.21
CA LEU A 64 13.57 23.54 10.32
C LEU A 64 13.58 25.04 9.98
N LEU A 65 14.60 25.50 9.23
CA LEU A 65 14.65 26.86 8.69
C LEU A 65 13.46 27.13 7.75
N ARG A 66 13.20 26.21 6.81
CA ARG A 66 12.05 26.34 5.89
C ARG A 66 10.72 26.36 6.63
N ILE A 67 10.54 25.50 7.64
CA ILE A 67 9.33 25.51 8.48
C ILE A 67 9.15 26.88 9.13
N LYS A 68 10.20 27.40 9.79
CA LYS A 68 10.15 28.69 10.50
C LYS A 68 9.78 29.86 9.56
N ASP A 69 10.28 29.83 8.33
CA ASP A 69 10.17 30.96 7.41
C ASP A 69 8.94 30.87 6.50
N ARG A 70 8.42 29.66 6.23
CA ARG A 70 7.48 29.42 5.13
C ARG A 70 6.26 28.61 5.49
N TYR A 71 6.23 27.95 6.64
CA TYR A 71 5.09 27.09 6.99
C TYR A 71 3.80 27.89 7.20
N VAL A 72 2.70 27.38 6.65
CA VAL A 72 1.41 28.09 6.58
C VAL A 72 0.82 28.51 7.93
N ASP A 73 1.05 27.70 8.97
CA ASP A 73 0.47 27.91 10.30
C ASP A 73 1.58 27.88 11.38
N PRO A 74 2.19 29.05 11.66
CA PRO A 74 3.26 29.15 12.66
C PRO A 74 2.86 28.68 14.06
N ALA A 75 1.57 28.65 14.41
CA ALA A 75 1.11 28.21 15.74
C ALA A 75 1.28 26.70 15.96
N ARG A 76 1.37 25.92 14.87
CA ARG A 76 1.67 24.47 14.91
C ARG A 76 3.15 24.17 15.05
N VAL A 77 4.02 25.18 14.94
CA VAL A 77 5.46 25.03 15.15
C VAL A 77 5.72 24.98 16.65
N GLU A 78 5.57 23.79 17.23
CA GLU A 78 5.74 23.51 18.65
C GLU A 78 7.02 22.68 18.88
N PRO A 79 8.18 23.31 19.20
CA PRO A 79 9.48 22.64 19.19
C PRO A 79 9.55 21.40 20.09
N LYS A 80 8.91 21.41 21.26
CA LYS A 80 8.92 20.24 22.15
C LYS A 80 8.15 19.05 21.56
N LYS A 81 6.98 19.31 20.96
CA LYS A 81 6.15 18.30 20.30
C LYS A 81 6.86 17.73 19.06
N MET A 82 7.46 18.62 18.27
CA MET A 82 8.29 18.26 17.11
C MET A 82 9.47 17.37 17.49
N LEU A 83 10.15 17.63 18.62
CA LEU A 83 11.24 16.78 19.11
C LEU A 83 10.72 15.38 19.43
N TYR A 84 9.62 15.26 20.17
CA TYR A 84 9.07 13.95 20.50
C TYR A 84 8.61 13.18 19.27
N ALA A 85 7.97 13.84 18.31
CA ALA A 85 7.53 13.20 17.08
C ALA A 85 8.71 12.85 16.15
N ALA A 86 9.79 13.64 16.13
CA ALA A 86 11.02 13.28 15.45
C ALA A 86 11.63 11.99 16.02
N LEU A 87 11.72 11.90 17.35
CA LEU A 87 12.20 10.68 18.01
C LEU A 87 11.24 9.49 17.81
N ASP A 88 9.93 9.74 17.75
CA ASP A 88 8.93 8.72 17.43
C ASP A 88 9.09 8.20 15.99
N GLY A 89 9.33 9.10 15.02
CA GLY A 89 9.67 8.73 13.65
C GLY A 89 10.92 7.86 13.58
N VAL A 90 11.96 8.19 14.37
CA VAL A 90 13.15 7.35 14.49
C VAL A 90 12.80 5.98 15.07
N GLN A 91 12.10 5.89 16.20
CA GLN A 91 11.80 4.58 16.80
C GLN A 91 10.93 3.72 15.89
N PHE A 92 10.01 4.33 15.14
CA PHE A 92 9.15 3.59 14.21
C PHE A 92 9.98 2.92 13.11
N ASN A 93 10.95 3.64 12.54
CA ASN A 93 11.72 3.18 11.39
C ASN A 93 13.03 2.45 11.75
N ILE A 94 13.56 2.67 12.95
CA ILE A 94 14.84 2.12 13.41
C ILE A 94 14.58 1.10 14.52
N PRO A 95 14.71 -0.23 14.24
CA PRO A 95 14.38 -1.29 15.19
C PRO A 95 15.07 -1.15 16.55
N GLU A 96 16.36 -0.81 16.57
CA GLU A 96 17.23 -0.75 17.75
C GLU A 96 16.88 0.38 18.73
N VAL A 97 16.05 1.34 18.29
CA VAL A 97 15.70 2.54 19.06
C VAL A 97 14.31 2.36 19.68
N LEU A 98 14.22 2.58 21.00
CA LEU A 98 12.97 2.75 21.73
C LEU A 98 12.94 4.13 22.38
N VAL A 99 11.82 4.83 22.23
CA VAL A 99 11.63 6.17 22.76
C VAL A 99 10.45 6.18 23.74
N GLU A 100 10.75 6.54 24.98
CA GLU A 100 9.80 6.60 26.09
C GLU A 100 9.69 8.07 26.56
N PRO A 101 8.77 8.86 25.99
CA PRO A 101 8.58 10.25 26.41
C PRO A 101 7.88 10.31 27.77
N ASP A 102 8.33 11.22 28.63
CA ASP A 102 7.65 11.65 29.86
C ASP A 102 7.44 13.18 29.79
N PRO A 103 6.44 13.65 29.01
CA PRO A 103 6.20 15.07 28.83
C PRO A 103 5.89 15.79 30.14
N GLY A 104 5.23 15.11 31.09
CA GLY A 104 4.88 15.65 32.40
C GLY A 104 6.09 16.02 33.26
N ARG A 105 7.23 15.33 33.05
CA ARG A 105 8.50 15.64 33.71
C ARG A 105 9.52 16.32 32.82
N ASN A 106 9.12 16.76 31.61
CA ASN A 106 10.02 17.31 30.59
C ASN A 106 11.24 16.41 30.34
N LYS A 107 11.01 15.12 30.15
CA LYS A 107 12.08 14.14 29.89
C LYS A 107 11.72 13.24 28.74
N VAL A 108 12.73 12.66 28.12
CA VAL A 108 12.59 11.51 27.22
C VAL A 108 13.71 10.54 27.50
N ARG A 109 13.34 9.28 27.69
CA ARG A 109 14.30 8.19 27.75
C ARG A 109 14.41 7.59 26.36
N VAL A 110 15.63 7.57 25.82
CA VAL A 110 15.96 6.93 24.56
C VAL A 110 16.82 5.72 24.87
N THR A 111 16.40 4.55 24.41
CA THR A 111 17.14 3.32 24.56
C THR A 111 17.61 2.86 23.19
N VAL A 112 18.91 2.57 23.05
CA VAL A 112 19.51 2.06 21.81
C VAL A 112 20.29 0.80 22.14
N ASN A 113 19.88 -0.35 21.60
CA ASN A 113 20.49 -1.65 21.92
C ASN A 113 20.59 -1.89 23.44
N ASP A 114 19.46 -1.72 24.15
CA ASP A 114 19.32 -1.83 25.62
C ASP A 114 20.16 -0.87 26.47
N LYS A 115 20.86 0.09 25.85
CA LYS A 115 21.52 1.17 26.59
C LYS A 115 20.57 2.35 26.68
N PRO A 116 20.11 2.75 27.88
CA PRO A 116 19.24 3.90 28.05
C PRO A 116 20.05 5.17 28.31
N GLU A 117 19.59 6.29 27.76
CA GLU A 117 19.97 7.64 28.18
C GLU A 117 18.70 8.48 28.33
N THR A 118 18.64 9.30 29.40
CA THR A 118 17.52 10.20 29.64
C THR A 118 17.95 11.63 29.33
N PHE A 119 17.23 12.28 28.43
CA PHE A 119 17.45 13.66 28.05
C PHE A 119 16.38 14.54 28.69
N ASP A 120 16.83 15.60 29.37
CA ASP A 120 15.95 16.70 29.76
C ASP A 120 15.45 17.44 28.51
N THR A 121 14.18 17.81 28.46
CA THR A 121 13.55 18.54 27.35
C THR A 121 12.92 19.85 27.81
N ALA A 122 13.18 20.30 29.05
CA ALA A 122 12.57 21.51 29.60
C ALA A 122 12.97 22.75 28.78
N ASP A 123 14.22 22.78 28.29
CA ASP A 123 14.81 23.87 27.52
C ASP A 123 14.44 23.87 26.02
N VAL A 124 13.57 22.96 25.56
CA VAL A 124 13.18 22.84 24.15
C VAL A 124 11.97 23.73 23.86
N ASP A 125 12.22 25.04 23.84
CA ASP A 125 11.21 26.11 23.65
C ASP A 125 11.28 26.80 22.28
N SER A 126 12.30 26.49 21.49
CA SER A 126 12.58 27.14 20.21
C SER A 126 13.16 26.14 19.21
N PRO A 127 13.01 26.38 17.89
CA PRO A 127 13.58 25.52 16.86
C PRO A 127 15.08 25.22 17.08
N TRP A 128 15.87 26.23 17.43
CA TRP A 128 17.30 26.08 17.67
C TRP A 128 17.64 25.20 18.87
N ARG A 129 16.83 25.27 19.95
CA ARG A 129 16.98 24.39 21.12
C ARG A 129 16.57 22.96 20.81
N LEU A 130 15.53 22.77 19.99
CA LEU A 130 15.18 21.46 19.44
C LEU A 130 16.35 20.86 18.65
N ALA A 131 16.97 21.62 17.74
CA ALA A 131 18.09 21.13 16.94
C ALA A 131 19.30 20.79 17.83
N GLY A 132 19.60 21.64 18.81
CA GLY A 132 20.64 21.40 19.80
C GLY A 132 20.39 20.16 20.66
N LYS A 133 19.13 19.88 21.03
CA LYS A 133 18.75 18.66 21.76
C LYS A 133 18.87 17.43 20.89
N LEU A 134 18.32 17.48 19.68
CA LEU A 134 18.35 16.37 18.74
C LEU A 134 19.79 15.97 18.40
N LYS A 135 20.70 16.94 18.24
CA LYS A 135 22.14 16.68 18.05
C LYS A 135 22.75 15.83 19.17
N LYS A 136 22.36 16.07 20.43
CA LYS A 136 22.84 15.28 21.57
C LYS A 136 22.28 13.86 21.53
N VAL A 137 20.99 13.73 21.27
CA VAL A 137 20.33 12.41 21.13
C VAL A 137 20.92 11.62 19.96
N PHE A 138 21.17 12.26 18.83
CA PHE A 138 21.73 11.63 17.64
C PHE A 138 23.15 11.15 17.83
N ARG A 139 23.99 11.91 18.56
CA ARG A 139 25.30 11.42 18.98
C ARG A 139 25.19 10.15 19.83
N PHE A 140 24.23 10.11 20.75
CA PHE A 140 23.97 8.91 21.56
C PHE A 140 23.51 7.73 20.69
N ILE A 141 22.59 7.97 19.74
CA ILE A 141 22.13 6.96 18.78
C ILE A 141 23.33 6.44 17.98
N GLU A 142 24.05 7.29 17.27
CA GLU A 142 25.20 6.94 16.43
C GLU A 142 26.26 6.13 17.19
N THR A 143 26.54 6.49 18.44
CA THR A 143 27.54 5.80 19.29
C THR A 143 27.11 4.38 19.69
N ASN A 144 25.80 4.11 19.74
CA ASN A 144 25.26 2.85 20.26
C ASN A 144 24.58 1.97 19.20
N MET A 145 24.43 2.46 17.97
CA MET A 145 23.98 1.68 16.82
C MET A 145 25.00 0.64 16.37
N ASN A 146 24.56 -0.26 15.49
CA ASN A 146 25.40 -1.29 14.91
C ASN A 146 26.34 -0.67 13.86
N ALA A 147 27.53 -1.25 13.69
CA ALA A 147 28.42 -0.82 12.62
C ALA A 147 27.77 -1.06 11.24
N GLY A 148 27.90 -0.11 10.32
CA GLY A 148 27.36 -0.23 8.96
C GLY A 148 25.88 0.18 8.81
N THR A 149 25.22 0.69 9.86
CA THR A 149 23.88 1.27 9.73
C THR A 149 23.89 2.47 8.76
N ASP A 150 22.87 2.53 7.89
CA ASP A 150 22.58 3.70 7.07
C ASP A 150 22.01 4.84 7.93
N LEU A 151 22.89 5.76 8.34
CA LEU A 151 22.54 6.88 9.19
C LEU A 151 21.64 7.93 8.51
N ALA A 152 21.62 8.00 7.16
CA ALA A 152 20.75 8.94 6.46
C ALA A 152 19.27 8.62 6.71
N LYS A 153 18.93 7.33 6.80
CA LYS A 153 17.57 6.88 7.15
C LYS A 153 17.13 7.34 8.53
N VAL A 154 18.07 7.43 9.49
CA VAL A 154 17.77 7.94 10.84
C VAL A 154 17.40 9.42 10.77
N GLU A 155 18.15 10.23 10.01
CA GLU A 155 17.83 11.66 9.83
C GLU A 155 16.49 11.84 9.10
N TYR A 156 16.25 11.12 8.00
CA TYR A 156 14.97 11.18 7.26
C TYR A 156 13.77 10.80 8.12
N ALA A 157 13.89 9.73 8.91
CA ALA A 157 12.84 9.28 9.81
C ALA A 157 12.50 10.36 10.86
N ALA A 158 13.53 11.04 11.39
CA ALA A 158 13.33 12.14 12.33
C ALA A 158 12.72 13.38 11.70
N VAL A 159 13.16 13.76 10.48
CA VAL A 159 12.56 14.87 9.75
C VAL A 159 11.08 14.59 9.48
N ASN A 160 10.75 13.40 9.00
CA ASN A 160 9.37 13.03 8.71
C ASN A 160 8.50 12.89 9.97
N GLY A 161 9.08 12.42 11.08
CA GLY A 161 8.43 12.45 12.39
C GLY A 161 8.18 13.88 12.90
N MET A 162 9.12 14.80 12.69
CA MET A 162 8.90 16.22 13.01
C MET A 162 7.78 16.82 12.14
N LEU A 163 7.83 16.58 10.83
CA LEU A 163 6.86 17.13 9.86
C LEU A 163 5.44 16.61 10.10
N SER A 164 5.25 15.40 10.64
CA SER A 164 3.91 14.87 10.94
C SER A 164 3.16 15.68 12.01
N THR A 165 3.88 16.48 12.81
CA THR A 165 3.23 17.38 13.79
C THR A 165 2.57 18.60 13.15
N LEU A 166 2.95 18.92 11.92
CA LEU A 166 2.49 20.09 11.18
C LEU A 166 1.18 19.77 10.46
N ASP A 167 1.26 18.88 9.47
CA ASP A 167 0.16 18.43 8.64
C ASP A 167 0.53 17.12 7.89
N PRO A 168 -0.45 16.42 7.29
CA PRO A 168 -0.20 15.15 6.60
C PRO A 168 0.42 15.29 5.20
N HIS A 169 0.58 16.52 4.69
CA HIS A 169 1.08 16.78 3.33
C HIS A 169 2.54 17.24 3.29
N SER A 170 3.09 17.67 4.42
CA SER A 170 4.48 18.06 4.57
C SER A 170 5.35 16.83 4.81
N VAL A 171 6.28 16.57 3.89
CA VAL A 171 7.09 15.35 3.89
C VAL A 171 8.44 15.60 3.23
N LEU A 172 9.47 14.97 3.77
CA LEU A 172 10.75 14.81 3.12
C LEU A 172 10.73 13.52 2.29
N MET A 173 10.83 13.68 0.97
CA MET A 173 10.93 12.59 0.01
C MET A 173 12.41 12.24 -0.17
N ASP A 174 12.74 10.95 -0.04
CA ASP A 174 14.07 10.47 -0.42
C ASP A 174 14.33 10.64 -1.93
N PRO A 175 15.57 10.41 -2.43
CA PRO A 175 15.90 10.64 -3.84
C PRO A 175 15.07 9.83 -4.84
N GLU A 176 14.58 8.65 -4.46
CA GLU A 176 13.74 7.81 -5.32
C GLU A 176 12.33 8.39 -5.40
N GLN A 177 11.74 8.68 -4.24
CA GLN A 177 10.42 9.31 -4.13
C GLN A 177 10.37 10.68 -4.83
N ALA A 178 11.44 11.46 -4.74
CA ALA A 178 11.58 12.75 -5.42
C ALA A 178 11.58 12.60 -6.95
N ARG A 179 12.25 11.57 -7.49
CA ARG A 179 12.28 11.28 -8.93
C ARG A 179 10.90 10.90 -9.46
N ASP A 180 10.17 10.06 -8.73
CA ASP A 180 8.82 9.64 -9.13
C ASP A 180 7.82 10.81 -9.13
N MET A 181 7.95 11.73 -8.17
CA MET A 181 7.17 12.97 -8.13
C MET A 181 7.42 13.86 -9.36
N ASP A 182 8.68 13.99 -9.80
CA ASP A 182 9.04 14.79 -10.97
C ASP A 182 8.46 14.22 -12.28
N VAL A 183 8.43 12.89 -12.41
CA VAL A 183 7.79 12.20 -13.54
C VAL A 183 6.29 12.47 -13.58
N SER A 184 5.63 12.36 -12.42
CA SER A 184 4.19 12.61 -12.26
C SER A 184 3.79 14.02 -12.70
N THR A 185 4.49 15.03 -12.20
CA THR A 185 4.13 16.45 -12.39
C THR A 185 4.48 17.00 -13.77
N SER A 186 5.53 16.45 -14.40
CA SER A 186 5.94 16.85 -15.75
C SER A 186 5.09 16.23 -16.88
N GLY A 187 4.37 15.13 -16.59
CA GLY A 187 3.60 14.37 -17.58
C GLY A 187 4.48 13.68 -18.64
N LYS A 188 5.80 13.64 -18.43
CA LYS A 188 6.80 13.11 -19.36
C LYS A 188 7.84 12.28 -18.63
N PHE A 189 8.33 11.24 -19.29
CA PHE A 189 9.44 10.44 -18.76
C PHE A 189 10.31 9.88 -19.88
N GLY A 190 11.57 9.57 -19.59
CA GLY A 190 12.43 8.83 -20.51
C GLY A 190 12.06 7.34 -20.52
N GLY A 191 11.72 6.78 -21.68
CA GLY A 191 11.31 5.38 -21.79
C GLY A 191 10.95 4.94 -23.20
N LEU A 192 10.15 3.87 -23.30
CA LEU A 192 9.85 3.18 -24.56
C LEU A 192 8.47 3.48 -25.16
N GLY A 193 7.54 3.97 -24.33
CA GLY A 193 6.16 4.25 -24.71
C GLY A 193 5.34 2.98 -24.95
N ILE A 194 5.28 2.12 -23.93
CA ILE A 194 4.52 0.85 -23.93
C ILE A 194 3.57 0.88 -22.74
N VAL A 195 2.32 0.50 -22.95
CA VAL A 195 1.39 0.16 -21.88
C VAL A 195 1.45 -1.34 -21.66
N ILE A 196 1.75 -1.75 -20.43
CA ILE A 196 1.92 -3.15 -20.04
C ILE A 196 0.95 -3.50 -18.90
N ARG A 197 0.58 -4.78 -18.82
CA ARG A 197 -0.19 -5.35 -17.73
C ARG A 197 0.32 -6.76 -17.45
N MET A 198 0.24 -7.20 -16.20
CA MET A 198 0.41 -8.61 -15.86
C MET A 198 -0.89 -9.36 -16.17
N ILE A 199 -0.87 -10.21 -17.21
CA ILE A 199 -2.00 -11.07 -17.59
C ILE A 199 -1.53 -12.50 -17.46
N GLU A 200 -2.23 -13.31 -16.66
CA GLU A 200 -1.83 -14.71 -16.40
C GLU A 200 -0.36 -14.85 -15.98
N ARG A 201 0.14 -13.90 -15.17
CA ARG A 201 1.54 -13.80 -14.71
C ARG A 201 2.58 -13.50 -15.81
N LYS A 202 2.15 -13.17 -17.04
CA LYS A 202 3.04 -12.71 -18.11
C LYS A 202 2.98 -11.20 -18.26
N LEU A 203 4.15 -10.57 -18.35
CA LEU A 203 4.26 -9.14 -18.66
C LEU A 203 3.83 -8.91 -20.11
N THR A 204 2.61 -8.43 -20.30
CA THR A 204 1.95 -8.38 -21.60
C THR A 204 1.78 -6.93 -22.03
N VAL A 205 2.13 -6.64 -23.28
CA VAL A 205 1.87 -5.37 -23.93
C VAL A 205 0.37 -5.25 -24.16
N VAL A 206 -0.28 -4.34 -23.45
CA VAL A 206 -1.66 -3.96 -23.74
C VAL A 206 -1.69 -3.23 -25.08
N LYS A 207 -0.84 -2.21 -25.23
CA LYS A 207 -0.64 -1.49 -26.48
C LYS A 207 0.67 -0.71 -26.50
N PRO A 208 1.32 -0.57 -27.67
CA PRO A 208 2.34 0.46 -27.85
C PRO A 208 1.65 1.84 -27.94
N MET A 209 2.29 2.86 -27.40
CA MET A 209 1.83 4.25 -27.57
C MET A 209 2.16 4.75 -28.98
N LYS A 210 1.29 5.57 -29.56
CA LYS A 210 1.50 6.11 -30.92
C LYS A 210 2.77 6.97 -30.95
N ASP A 211 3.52 6.89 -32.05
CA ASP A 211 4.71 7.72 -32.30
C ASP A 211 5.83 7.59 -31.24
N THR A 212 5.93 6.43 -30.56
CA THR A 212 6.99 6.13 -29.57
C THR A 212 8.01 5.12 -30.08
N PRO A 213 9.19 4.96 -29.43
CA PRO A 213 10.18 3.96 -29.80
C PRO A 213 9.61 2.55 -30.00
N ALA A 214 8.74 2.10 -29.09
CA ALA A 214 8.13 0.78 -29.17
C ALA A 214 7.23 0.60 -30.38
N SER A 215 6.35 1.59 -30.66
CA SER A 215 5.48 1.55 -31.84
C SER A 215 6.31 1.57 -33.13
N ARG A 216 7.32 2.44 -33.23
CA ARG A 216 8.23 2.51 -34.39
C ARG A 216 9.02 1.23 -34.61
N LYS A 217 9.35 0.49 -33.55
CA LYS A 217 10.05 -0.81 -33.61
C LYS A 217 9.11 -1.99 -33.87
N GLY A 218 7.80 -1.76 -33.98
CA GLY A 218 6.84 -2.81 -34.35
C GLY A 218 6.44 -3.75 -33.21
N ILE A 219 6.58 -3.30 -31.95
CA ILE A 219 5.95 -3.95 -30.79
C ILE A 219 4.42 -3.81 -30.92
N LYS A 220 3.67 -4.85 -30.59
CA LYS A 220 2.21 -4.96 -30.81
C LYS A 220 1.47 -5.29 -29.53
N ALA A 221 0.18 -4.96 -29.49
CA ALA A 221 -0.74 -5.45 -28.47
C ALA A 221 -0.74 -6.99 -28.42
N GLY A 222 -0.74 -7.55 -27.21
CA GLY A 222 -0.66 -8.99 -26.97
C GLY A 222 0.75 -9.57 -26.97
N ASP A 223 1.80 -8.78 -27.24
CA ASP A 223 3.19 -9.22 -27.11
C ASP A 223 3.51 -9.53 -25.64
N HIS A 224 4.16 -10.65 -25.36
CA HIS A 224 4.67 -10.96 -24.03
C HIS A 224 6.14 -10.58 -23.94
N ILE A 225 6.48 -9.58 -23.13
CA ILE A 225 7.87 -9.23 -22.86
C ILE A 225 8.40 -10.28 -21.90
N VAL A 226 9.31 -11.14 -22.35
CA VAL A 226 9.88 -12.24 -21.54
C VAL A 226 11.19 -11.85 -20.86
N ARG A 227 11.95 -10.91 -21.45
CA ARG A 227 13.18 -10.35 -20.86
C ARG A 227 13.32 -8.86 -21.17
N ILE A 228 13.85 -8.11 -20.20
CA ILE A 228 14.31 -6.73 -20.35
C ILE A 228 15.83 -6.75 -20.11
N ASN A 229 16.59 -6.35 -21.12
CA ASN A 229 18.03 -6.58 -21.21
C ASN A 229 18.35 -8.07 -20.94
N ASN A 230 19.08 -8.34 -19.87
CA ASN A 230 19.52 -9.67 -19.46
C ASN A 230 18.63 -10.26 -18.34
N GLU A 231 17.50 -9.63 -18.01
CA GLU A 231 16.66 -10.05 -16.90
C GLU A 231 15.30 -10.62 -17.37
N PRO A 232 14.89 -11.81 -16.91
CA PRO A 232 13.53 -12.31 -17.11
C PRO A 232 12.48 -11.43 -16.42
N THR A 233 11.32 -11.30 -17.06
CA THR A 233 10.20 -10.51 -16.54
C THR A 233 9.24 -11.28 -15.63
N GLU A 234 9.35 -12.62 -15.56
CA GLU A 234 8.42 -13.49 -14.82
C GLU A 234 8.30 -13.15 -13.32
N ASN A 235 9.35 -12.54 -12.75
CA ASN A 235 9.44 -12.13 -11.35
C ASN A 235 9.40 -10.63 -11.12
N LEU A 236 9.40 -9.85 -12.20
CA LEU A 236 9.29 -8.42 -12.05
C LEU A 236 7.84 -8.12 -11.73
N THR A 237 7.64 -7.37 -10.66
CA THR A 237 6.43 -6.59 -10.55
C THR A 237 6.33 -5.68 -11.78
N SER A 238 5.10 -5.32 -12.10
CA SER A 238 4.78 -4.28 -13.06
C SER A 238 5.68 -3.03 -12.93
N ASN A 239 5.90 -2.56 -11.70
CA ASN A 239 6.72 -1.38 -11.41
C ASN A 239 8.19 -1.64 -11.70
N GLU A 240 8.74 -2.75 -11.22
CA GLU A 240 10.14 -3.13 -11.47
C GLU A 240 10.46 -3.28 -12.96
N ALA A 241 9.50 -3.75 -13.76
CA ALA A 241 9.63 -3.83 -15.21
C ALA A 241 9.62 -2.43 -15.84
N VAL A 242 8.75 -1.54 -15.37
CA VAL A 242 8.71 -0.14 -15.80
C VAL A 242 10.02 0.56 -15.49
N ASP A 243 10.57 0.41 -14.28
CA ASP A 243 11.82 1.08 -13.87
C ASP A 243 13.00 0.68 -14.76
N ARG A 244 13.04 -0.58 -15.18
CA ARG A 244 14.06 -1.08 -16.11
C ARG A 244 13.87 -0.59 -17.53
N MET A 245 12.62 -0.40 -17.97
CA MET A 245 12.33 0.17 -19.29
C MET A 245 12.48 1.68 -19.32
N ARG A 246 12.34 2.35 -18.18
CA ARG A 246 12.62 3.78 -17.99
C ARG A 246 14.13 4.03 -17.85
N GLY A 247 14.50 5.28 -18.03
CA GLY A 247 15.89 5.73 -17.98
C GLY A 247 16.10 6.94 -18.87
N ASP A 248 17.31 7.49 -18.84
CA ASP A 248 17.61 8.73 -19.54
C ASP A 248 17.36 8.61 -21.05
N PRO A 249 16.76 9.62 -21.69
CA PRO A 249 16.59 9.63 -23.14
C PRO A 249 17.90 9.35 -23.87
N LYS A 250 17.82 8.63 -24.99
CA LYS A 250 18.92 8.18 -25.85
C LYS A 250 19.77 7.03 -25.28
N THR A 251 19.48 6.52 -24.09
CA THR A 251 20.09 5.27 -23.59
C THR A 251 19.42 4.03 -24.20
N GLY A 252 20.16 2.93 -24.29
CA GLY A 252 19.68 1.67 -24.88
C GLY A 252 18.94 0.76 -23.89
N VAL A 253 17.99 -0.01 -24.41
CA VAL A 253 17.35 -1.15 -23.72
C VAL A 253 16.94 -2.19 -24.75
N THR A 254 17.14 -3.45 -24.42
CA THR A 254 16.77 -4.59 -25.27
C THR A 254 15.53 -5.26 -24.69
N LEU A 255 14.51 -5.50 -25.50
CA LEU A 255 13.36 -6.32 -25.12
C LEU A 255 13.38 -7.65 -25.88
N TYR A 256 13.10 -8.75 -25.19
CA TYR A 256 12.84 -10.04 -25.80
C TYR A 256 11.34 -10.32 -25.68
N ILE A 257 10.69 -10.59 -26.81
CA ILE A 257 9.24 -10.72 -26.90
C ILE A 257 8.86 -12.10 -27.45
N GLU A 258 7.94 -12.75 -26.77
CA GLU A 258 7.15 -13.87 -27.30
C GLU A 258 5.88 -13.31 -27.93
N ARG A 259 5.65 -13.61 -29.23
CA ARG A 259 4.48 -13.15 -29.99
C ARG A 259 3.69 -14.34 -30.49
N LYS A 260 2.38 -14.35 -30.24
CA LYS A 260 1.48 -15.41 -30.70
C LYS A 260 1.59 -15.63 -32.21
N GLY A 261 1.84 -16.88 -32.62
CA GLY A 261 1.99 -17.27 -34.02
C GLY A 261 3.38 -17.03 -34.63
N VAL A 262 4.35 -16.56 -33.84
CA VAL A 262 5.77 -16.46 -34.24
C VAL A 262 6.58 -17.45 -33.42
N GLU A 263 7.35 -18.32 -34.07
CA GLU A 263 8.24 -19.25 -33.38
C GLU A 263 9.51 -18.53 -32.89
N GLY A 264 9.89 -18.77 -31.63
CA GLY A 264 11.09 -18.20 -31.01
C GLY A 264 10.90 -16.80 -30.41
N LEU A 265 11.91 -16.34 -29.67
CA LEU A 265 11.92 -15.01 -29.06
C LEU A 265 12.39 -13.94 -30.05
N MET A 266 11.62 -12.87 -30.17
CA MET A 266 11.97 -11.70 -30.98
C MET A 266 12.80 -10.72 -30.14
N ARG A 267 13.99 -10.35 -30.62
CA ARG A 267 14.85 -9.34 -29.99
C ARG A 267 14.56 -7.95 -30.57
N PHE A 268 14.33 -6.96 -29.71
CA PHE A 268 14.15 -5.56 -30.06
C PHE A 268 15.15 -4.69 -29.31
N ASP A 269 16.09 -4.08 -30.03
CA ASP A 269 16.97 -3.04 -29.48
C ASP A 269 16.33 -1.67 -29.67
N LEU A 270 16.01 -1.00 -28.56
CA LEU A 270 15.33 0.29 -28.51
C LEU A 270 16.23 1.35 -27.87
N LEU A 271 16.07 2.60 -28.32
CA LEU A 271 16.59 3.76 -27.64
C LEU A 271 15.44 4.41 -26.88
N ARG A 272 15.66 4.73 -25.60
CA ARG A 272 14.71 5.49 -24.80
C ARG A 272 14.52 6.88 -25.40
N ASP A 273 13.30 7.37 -25.35
CA ASP A 273 12.91 8.69 -25.85
C ASP A 273 12.05 9.38 -24.79
N VAL A 274 11.79 10.68 -24.96
CA VAL A 274 10.86 11.39 -24.09
C VAL A 274 9.43 10.96 -24.42
N ILE A 275 8.82 10.20 -23.53
CA ILE A 275 7.45 9.71 -23.65
C ILE A 275 6.51 10.72 -23.00
N ARG A 276 5.50 11.16 -23.75
CA ARG A 276 4.39 11.99 -23.24
C ARG A 276 3.20 11.09 -22.93
N VAL A 277 2.70 11.16 -21.70
CA VAL A 277 1.48 10.42 -21.31
C VAL A 277 0.28 11.30 -21.59
N SER A 278 -0.74 10.77 -22.28
CA SER A 278 -2.00 11.50 -22.47
C SER A 278 -2.72 11.62 -21.13
N GLN A 279 -2.95 12.85 -20.68
CA GLN A 279 -3.64 13.16 -19.44
C GLN A 279 -5.11 13.51 -19.66
N VAL A 280 -5.52 13.62 -20.92
CA VAL A 280 -6.88 13.93 -21.35
C VAL A 280 -7.43 12.75 -22.15
N GLU A 281 -8.66 12.36 -21.83
CA GLU A 281 -9.49 11.51 -22.69
C GLU A 281 -10.70 12.34 -23.13
N SER A 282 -11.14 12.18 -24.37
CA SER A 282 -12.28 12.94 -24.87
C SER A 282 -13.12 12.13 -25.85
N LYS A 283 -14.43 12.39 -25.86
CA LYS A 283 -15.39 11.71 -26.75
C LYS A 283 -16.57 12.62 -27.05
N LEU A 284 -17.03 12.62 -28.30
CA LEU A 284 -18.31 13.21 -28.66
C LEU A 284 -19.41 12.21 -28.30
N LEU A 285 -20.29 12.58 -27.39
CA LEU A 285 -21.49 11.83 -27.05
C LEU A 285 -22.67 12.32 -27.91
N ASP A 286 -23.75 11.55 -27.92
CA ASP A 286 -24.98 11.91 -28.61
C ASP A 286 -25.50 13.29 -28.18
N LYS A 287 -26.31 13.92 -29.05
CA LYS A 287 -26.91 15.25 -28.86
C LYS A 287 -25.87 16.39 -28.78
N GLY A 288 -24.68 16.19 -29.37
CA GLY A 288 -23.65 17.23 -29.42
C GLY A 288 -23.04 17.54 -28.06
N VAL A 289 -22.88 16.54 -27.18
CA VAL A 289 -22.28 16.71 -25.86
C VAL A 289 -20.83 16.26 -25.93
N GLY A 290 -19.89 17.18 -25.73
CA GLY A 290 -18.46 16.87 -25.60
C GLY A 290 -18.14 16.40 -24.19
N TYR A 291 -17.56 15.20 -24.08
CA TYR A 291 -17.02 14.68 -22.82
C TYR A 291 -15.51 14.82 -22.81
N VAL A 292 -14.97 15.38 -21.72
CA VAL A 292 -13.53 15.52 -21.50
C VAL A 292 -13.21 15.06 -20.07
N LYS A 293 -12.34 14.06 -19.94
CA LYS A 293 -11.85 13.55 -18.66
C LYS A 293 -10.41 13.98 -18.44
N VAL A 294 -10.14 14.55 -17.28
CA VAL A 294 -8.77 14.93 -16.86
C VAL A 294 -8.29 13.90 -15.84
N LYS A 295 -7.24 13.14 -16.21
CA LYS A 295 -6.65 12.12 -15.33
C LYS A 295 -5.83 12.75 -14.20
N GLN A 296 -5.06 13.79 -14.51
CA GLN A 296 -4.18 14.48 -13.57
C GLN A 296 -3.83 15.89 -14.06
N PHE A 297 -3.56 16.82 -13.13
CA PHE A 297 -3.10 18.17 -13.44
C PHE A 297 -1.57 18.24 -13.56
N SER A 298 -1.04 17.79 -14.70
CA SER A 298 0.37 17.97 -15.04
C SER A 298 0.57 19.17 -15.96
N LYS A 299 1.84 19.54 -16.20
CA LYS A 299 2.19 20.70 -17.00
C LYS A 299 1.60 20.64 -18.42
N GLY A 300 0.83 21.66 -18.80
CA GLY A 300 0.19 21.80 -20.12
C GLY A 300 -1.20 21.19 -20.26
N ILE A 301 -1.82 20.71 -19.16
CA ILE A 301 -3.14 20.07 -19.21
C ILE A 301 -4.23 20.99 -19.74
N ALA A 302 -4.20 22.28 -19.39
CA ALA A 302 -5.21 23.24 -19.85
C ALA A 302 -5.18 23.36 -21.39
N SER A 303 -4.00 23.38 -22.00
CA SER A 303 -3.86 23.38 -23.46
C SER A 303 -4.44 22.09 -24.07
N ASP A 304 -4.13 20.93 -23.49
CA ASP A 304 -4.58 19.63 -23.99
C ASP A 304 -6.12 19.50 -23.93
N VAL A 305 -6.76 20.03 -22.86
CA VAL A 305 -8.22 20.12 -22.77
C VAL A 305 -8.76 21.09 -23.83
N GLY A 306 -8.16 22.27 -24.00
CA GLY A 306 -8.58 23.22 -25.01
C GLY A 306 -8.49 22.67 -26.44
N ASP A 307 -7.45 21.90 -26.76
CA ASP A 307 -7.30 21.19 -28.02
C ASP A 307 -8.40 20.13 -28.22
N ALA A 308 -8.66 19.31 -27.20
CA ALA A 308 -9.74 18.33 -27.23
C ALA A 308 -11.12 18.99 -27.43
N MET A 309 -11.37 20.12 -26.76
CA MET A 309 -12.61 20.88 -26.94
C MET A 309 -12.74 21.43 -28.36
N ARG A 310 -11.67 21.99 -28.95
CA ARG A 310 -11.69 22.45 -30.35
C ARG A 310 -11.97 21.31 -31.33
N GLU A 311 -11.33 20.16 -31.13
CA GLU A 311 -11.55 18.97 -31.95
C GLU A 311 -13.01 18.50 -31.86
N LEU A 312 -13.56 18.37 -30.65
CA LEU A 312 -14.94 17.94 -30.43
C LEU A 312 -15.96 18.96 -30.97
N SER A 313 -15.68 20.26 -30.81
CA SER A 313 -16.53 21.34 -31.37
C SER A 313 -16.61 21.25 -32.89
N SER A 314 -15.48 20.97 -33.57
CA SER A 314 -15.45 20.77 -35.03
C SER A 314 -16.29 19.55 -35.49
N LYS A 315 -16.59 18.63 -34.57
CA LYS A 315 -17.44 17.45 -34.78
C LYS A 315 -18.89 17.65 -34.31
N GLY A 316 -19.25 18.84 -33.82
CA GLY A 316 -20.62 19.20 -33.42
C GLY A 316 -20.90 19.23 -31.92
N ALA A 317 -19.86 19.24 -31.05
CA ALA A 317 -20.07 19.50 -29.63
C ALA A 317 -20.56 20.95 -29.39
N SER A 318 -21.55 21.11 -28.53
CA SER A 318 -22.20 22.38 -28.16
C SER A 318 -22.57 22.47 -26.67
N SER A 319 -22.14 21.48 -25.88
CA SER A 319 -22.29 21.40 -24.43
C SER A 319 -21.24 20.43 -23.89
N TRP A 320 -20.91 20.53 -22.60
CA TRP A 320 -19.71 19.94 -22.04
C TRP A 320 -19.97 19.14 -20.77
N ILE A 321 -19.26 18.02 -20.65
CA ILE A 321 -19.06 17.29 -19.39
C ILE A 321 -17.55 17.28 -19.12
N LEU A 322 -17.14 17.86 -18.00
CA LEU A 322 -15.77 17.78 -17.50
C LEU A 322 -15.72 16.74 -16.38
N ASP A 323 -15.00 15.64 -16.59
CA ASP A 323 -14.90 14.55 -15.62
C ASP A 323 -13.59 14.64 -14.82
N LEU A 324 -13.72 14.89 -13.51
CA LEU A 324 -12.64 14.97 -12.53
C LEU A 324 -12.71 13.84 -11.50
N ARG A 325 -13.56 12.82 -11.71
CA ARG A 325 -13.68 11.66 -10.80
C ARG A 325 -12.35 10.91 -10.72
N GLY A 326 -11.95 10.57 -9.50
CA GLY A 326 -10.69 9.85 -9.24
C GLY A 326 -9.41 10.67 -9.45
N ASN A 327 -9.50 11.96 -9.77
CA ASN A 327 -8.33 12.81 -10.04
C ASN A 327 -7.79 13.45 -8.74
N PRO A 328 -6.59 13.06 -8.26
CA PRO A 328 -6.03 13.53 -6.99
C PRO A 328 -5.48 14.98 -7.06
N GLY A 329 -5.60 15.64 -8.21
CA GLY A 329 -5.16 17.01 -8.45
C GLY A 329 -3.82 17.08 -9.17
N GLY A 330 -2.95 17.99 -8.73
CA GLY A 330 -1.65 18.28 -9.35
C GLY A 330 -1.30 19.76 -9.24
N LEU A 331 -0.74 20.33 -10.30
CA LEU A 331 -0.22 21.70 -10.30
C LEU A 331 -1.34 22.74 -10.16
N LEU A 332 -1.17 23.65 -9.19
CA LEU A 332 -2.10 24.77 -8.94
C LEU A 332 -2.31 25.63 -10.19
N GLU A 333 -1.23 25.98 -10.87
CA GLU A 333 -1.26 26.85 -12.05
C GLU A 333 -2.12 26.26 -13.17
N GLU A 334 -2.03 24.95 -13.36
CA GLU A 334 -2.83 24.22 -14.35
C GLU A 334 -4.32 24.17 -13.99
N ALA A 335 -4.65 24.16 -12.69
CA ALA A 335 -6.03 24.27 -12.22
C ALA A 335 -6.63 25.66 -12.53
N VAL A 336 -5.82 26.70 -12.37
CA VAL A 336 -6.20 28.08 -12.72
C VAL A 336 -6.46 28.18 -14.22
N GLN A 337 -5.51 27.76 -15.04
CA GLN A 337 -5.63 27.83 -16.51
C GLN A 337 -6.77 26.96 -17.05
N LEU A 338 -7.01 25.78 -16.48
CA LEU A 338 -8.15 24.94 -16.87
C LEU A 338 -9.48 25.62 -16.53
N SER A 339 -9.59 26.22 -15.34
CA SER A 339 -10.81 26.95 -14.94
C SER A 339 -11.08 28.13 -15.88
N ASP A 340 -10.03 28.83 -16.29
CA ASP A 340 -10.07 30.00 -17.18
C ASP A 340 -10.63 29.68 -18.58
N LEU A 341 -10.59 28.41 -19.03
CA LEU A 341 -11.25 27.98 -20.26
C LEU A 341 -12.79 28.08 -20.20
N PHE A 342 -13.36 28.19 -19.01
CA PHE A 342 -14.81 28.12 -18.83
C PHE A 342 -15.41 29.39 -18.21
N VAL A 343 -14.62 30.37 -17.76
CA VAL A 343 -15.12 31.60 -17.12
C VAL A 343 -14.55 32.85 -17.77
N ASP A 344 -15.36 33.89 -17.95
CA ASP A 344 -14.91 35.14 -18.60
C ASP A 344 -14.14 36.08 -17.65
N ASN A 345 -14.50 36.05 -16.37
CA ASN A 345 -13.96 36.94 -15.34
C ASN A 345 -14.20 36.34 -13.94
N GLY A 346 -13.58 36.97 -12.94
CA GLY A 346 -13.71 36.59 -11.54
C GLY A 346 -12.42 36.02 -10.96
N THR A 347 -12.36 35.92 -9.64
CA THR A 347 -11.27 35.21 -8.96
C THR A 347 -11.53 33.72 -9.07
N ILE A 348 -10.58 32.94 -9.57
CA ILE A 348 -10.68 31.47 -9.67
C ILE A 348 -10.32 30.85 -8.31
N VAL A 349 -9.21 31.30 -7.73
CA VAL A 349 -8.69 30.83 -6.45
C VAL A 349 -7.90 31.94 -5.78
N THR A 350 -7.92 31.98 -4.44
CA THR A 350 -7.03 32.85 -3.66
C THR A 350 -6.16 32.00 -2.76
N THR A 351 -4.84 32.09 -2.89
CA THR A 351 -3.93 31.49 -1.90
C THR A 351 -3.77 32.45 -0.72
N VAL A 352 -3.76 31.90 0.49
CA VAL A 352 -3.64 32.65 1.74
C VAL A 352 -2.55 32.05 2.61
N SER A 353 -1.62 32.89 3.06
CA SER A 353 -0.56 32.52 4.01
C SER A 353 -0.44 33.62 5.06
N GLY A 354 -0.84 33.33 6.29
CA GLY A 354 -0.98 34.36 7.33
C GLY A 354 -1.95 35.48 6.92
N ARG A 355 -1.44 36.70 6.73
CA ARG A 355 -2.21 37.86 6.24
C ARG A 355 -2.08 38.09 4.73
N ASP A 356 -1.14 37.41 4.09
CA ASP A 356 -0.88 37.57 2.67
C ASP A 356 -1.94 36.83 1.87
N ARG A 357 -2.48 37.51 0.85
CA ARG A 357 -3.54 37.01 -0.01
C ARG A 357 -3.15 37.25 -1.46
N GLU A 358 -3.09 36.19 -2.24
CA GLU A 358 -2.75 36.24 -3.66
C GLU A 358 -3.92 35.68 -4.49
N PRO A 359 -4.82 36.55 -4.98
CA PRO A 359 -5.90 36.12 -5.86
C PRO A 359 -5.36 35.81 -7.25
N ARG A 360 -5.68 34.63 -7.78
CA ARG A 360 -5.52 34.28 -9.19
C ARG A 360 -6.86 34.45 -9.89
N ARG A 361 -6.88 35.32 -10.91
CA ARG A 361 -8.10 35.73 -11.62
C ARG A 361 -8.12 35.09 -13.00
N ALA A 362 -9.33 34.94 -13.52
CA ALA A 362 -9.54 34.61 -14.91
C ALA A 362 -8.98 35.73 -15.81
N GLU A 363 -8.27 35.35 -16.86
CA GLU A 363 -7.63 36.23 -17.84
C GLU A 363 -8.27 35.97 -19.21
N HIS A 364 -9.54 36.37 -19.40
CA HIS A 364 -10.32 36.25 -20.65
C HIS A 364 -9.76 35.22 -21.67
N GLY A 365 -9.99 33.94 -21.40
CA GLY A 365 -9.34 32.83 -22.09
C GLY A 365 -9.97 32.42 -23.44
N PHE A 366 -9.20 31.66 -24.23
CA PHE A 366 -9.58 31.07 -25.54
C PHE A 366 -10.50 29.82 -25.42
N GLY A 367 -11.50 29.85 -24.52
CA GLY A 367 -12.34 28.70 -24.17
C GLY A 367 -13.83 28.84 -24.51
N ASP A 368 -14.68 28.04 -23.84
CA ASP A 368 -16.14 28.09 -23.99
C ASP A 368 -16.83 28.45 -22.66
N THR A 369 -17.20 29.72 -22.57
CA THR A 369 -17.84 30.31 -21.39
C THR A 369 -19.36 30.33 -21.48
N THR A 370 -19.94 29.89 -22.60
CA THR A 370 -21.38 30.09 -22.92
C THR A 370 -22.19 28.80 -22.98
N SER A 371 -21.57 27.68 -23.33
CA SER A 371 -22.27 26.39 -23.43
C SER A 371 -22.57 25.79 -22.06
N SER A 372 -23.63 24.98 -21.97
CA SER A 372 -23.96 24.22 -20.75
C SER A 372 -22.79 23.32 -20.32
N LEU A 373 -22.46 23.33 -19.03
CA LEU A 373 -21.33 22.58 -18.46
C LEU A 373 -21.76 21.86 -17.18
N ALA A 374 -21.46 20.56 -17.11
CA ALA A 374 -21.50 19.77 -15.89
C ALA A 374 -20.10 19.28 -15.53
N VAL A 375 -19.78 19.23 -14.23
CA VAL A 375 -18.52 18.68 -13.72
C VAL A 375 -18.82 17.43 -12.90
N LEU A 376 -18.22 16.30 -13.26
CA LEU A 376 -18.31 15.06 -12.49
C LEU A 376 -17.18 15.01 -11.46
N VAL A 377 -17.51 14.70 -10.21
CA VAL A 377 -16.56 14.61 -9.08
C VAL A 377 -16.82 13.38 -8.22
N SER A 378 -15.80 12.89 -7.51
CA SER A 378 -15.91 11.79 -6.55
C SER A 378 -15.12 12.04 -5.27
N GLY A 379 -15.20 11.14 -4.29
CA GLY A 379 -14.42 11.18 -3.04
C GLY A 379 -12.91 11.33 -3.23
N ASN A 380 -12.38 10.84 -4.35
CA ASN A 380 -10.95 10.94 -4.71
C ASN A 380 -10.60 12.15 -5.58
N SER A 381 -11.57 12.98 -5.97
CA SER A 381 -11.29 14.29 -6.53
C SER A 381 -10.65 15.17 -5.45
N ALA A 382 -9.41 15.60 -5.62
CA ALA A 382 -8.68 16.36 -4.60
C ALA A 382 -7.89 17.53 -5.17
N SER A 383 -7.55 18.50 -4.31
CA SER A 383 -6.59 19.58 -4.63
C SER A 383 -6.97 20.37 -5.89
N ALA A 384 -6.14 20.38 -6.94
CA ALA A 384 -6.43 21.05 -8.21
C ALA A 384 -7.83 20.73 -8.80
N SER A 385 -8.31 19.48 -8.66
CA SER A 385 -9.66 19.11 -9.08
C SER A 385 -10.74 19.87 -8.31
N GLU A 386 -10.52 20.10 -7.01
CA GLU A 386 -11.43 20.83 -6.13
C GLU A 386 -11.35 22.34 -6.36
N ILE A 387 -10.19 22.86 -6.78
CA ILE A 387 -10.05 24.25 -7.25
C ILE A 387 -10.93 24.48 -8.46
N VAL A 388 -10.84 23.61 -9.48
CA VAL A 388 -11.66 23.72 -10.70
C VAL A 388 -13.14 23.56 -10.37
N ALA A 389 -13.53 22.51 -9.65
CA ALA A 389 -14.92 22.28 -9.28
C ALA A 389 -15.47 23.44 -8.42
N GLY A 390 -14.70 23.92 -7.45
CA GLY A 390 -15.08 25.04 -6.58
C GLY A 390 -15.16 26.38 -7.31
N ALA A 391 -14.23 26.64 -8.23
CA ALA A 391 -14.26 27.84 -9.07
C ALA A 391 -15.50 27.86 -9.96
N LEU A 392 -15.74 26.79 -10.71
CA LEU A 392 -16.88 26.69 -11.62
C LEU A 392 -18.23 26.65 -10.88
N LYS A 393 -18.27 26.08 -9.67
CA LYS A 393 -19.47 26.11 -8.81
C LYS A 393 -19.76 27.52 -8.31
N ASN A 394 -18.78 28.17 -7.67
CA ASN A 394 -18.99 29.43 -6.96
C ASN A 394 -19.01 30.66 -7.88
N LEU A 395 -18.51 30.55 -9.12
CA LEU A 395 -18.72 31.54 -10.19
C LEU A 395 -20.02 31.28 -10.98
N ASP A 396 -20.88 30.39 -10.49
CA ASP A 396 -22.17 30.03 -11.09
C ASP A 396 -22.07 29.55 -12.56
N ARG A 397 -21.00 28.83 -12.91
CA ARG A 397 -20.70 28.41 -14.28
C ARG A 397 -21.09 26.96 -14.60
N ALA A 398 -20.96 26.03 -13.65
CA ALA A 398 -21.22 24.62 -13.90
C ALA A 398 -22.06 23.96 -12.79
N ALA A 399 -22.88 22.98 -13.17
CA ALA A 399 -23.51 22.07 -12.21
C ALA A 399 -22.52 20.98 -11.77
N ILE A 400 -22.33 20.82 -10.46
CA ILE A 400 -21.43 19.79 -9.90
C ILE A 400 -22.24 18.53 -9.56
N ILE A 401 -21.79 17.36 -10.04
CA ILE A 401 -22.53 16.09 -9.95
C ILE A 401 -21.60 14.98 -9.46
N GLY A 402 -22.07 14.10 -8.58
CA GLY A 402 -21.33 12.93 -8.12
C GLY A 402 -21.31 12.80 -6.60
N THR A 403 -20.16 12.49 -6.00
CA THR A 403 -19.99 12.43 -4.54
C THR A 403 -19.14 13.59 -4.02
N ARG A 404 -19.21 13.87 -2.72
CA ARG A 404 -18.40 14.92 -2.08
C ARG A 404 -16.92 14.63 -2.29
N THR A 405 -16.15 15.67 -2.61
CA THR A 405 -14.70 15.57 -2.85
C THR A 405 -13.87 15.44 -1.56
N PHE A 406 -12.57 15.17 -1.71
CA PHE A 406 -11.67 14.80 -0.62
C PHE A 406 -11.50 15.86 0.49
N GLY A 407 -11.47 17.15 0.13
CA GLY A 407 -11.36 18.27 1.05
C GLY A 407 -9.94 18.78 1.30
N LYS A 408 -9.01 18.64 0.36
CA LYS A 408 -7.62 19.12 0.52
C LYS A 408 -7.48 20.56 0.04
N GLY A 409 -7.53 21.51 0.98
CA GLY A 409 -7.45 22.96 0.75
C GLY A 409 -6.06 23.58 0.94
N SER A 410 -4.98 22.80 0.86
CA SER A 410 -3.61 23.24 1.15
C SER A 410 -2.70 23.25 -0.10
N VAL A 411 -1.70 24.13 -0.11
CA VAL A 411 -0.71 24.30 -1.17
C VAL A 411 0.68 23.96 -0.65
N GLN A 412 1.39 23.10 -1.37
CA GLN A 412 2.76 22.72 -1.05
C GLN A 412 3.77 23.34 -2.02
N GLU A 413 4.95 23.70 -1.50
CA GLU A 413 6.13 24.10 -2.25
C GLU A 413 7.21 23.00 -2.13
N LEU A 414 7.99 22.79 -3.18
CA LEU A 414 9.08 21.81 -3.22
C LEU A 414 10.43 22.51 -3.05
N TYR A 415 11.30 21.92 -2.24
CA TYR A 415 12.67 22.38 -2.00
C TYR A 415 13.65 21.24 -2.23
N ASP A 416 14.56 21.39 -3.18
CA ASP A 416 15.59 20.40 -3.48
C ASP A 416 16.74 20.43 -2.45
N ASN A 417 17.25 19.25 -2.09
CA ASN A 417 18.44 19.08 -1.25
C ASN A 417 19.64 18.57 -2.08
N GLU A 418 20.85 18.72 -1.54
CA GLU A 418 22.10 18.33 -2.22
C GLU A 418 22.20 16.82 -2.53
N ASP A 419 21.58 15.98 -1.70
CA ASP A 419 21.54 14.53 -1.87
C ASP A 419 20.43 14.06 -2.85
N ARG A 420 19.73 15.02 -3.49
CA ARG A 420 18.58 14.83 -4.38
C ARG A 420 17.28 14.41 -3.68
N SER A 421 17.25 14.39 -2.35
CA SER A 421 15.97 14.37 -1.62
C SER A 421 15.23 15.70 -1.84
N LYS A 422 13.91 15.71 -1.63
CA LYS A 422 13.08 16.92 -1.76
C LYS A 422 12.17 17.09 -0.56
N LEU A 423 12.18 18.27 0.03
CA LEU A 423 11.19 18.67 1.03
C LEU A 423 9.95 19.22 0.30
N LYS A 424 8.80 18.61 0.54
CA LYS A 424 7.48 19.13 0.21
C LYS A 424 6.90 19.77 1.47
N LEU A 425 6.66 21.08 1.46
CA LEU A 425 6.22 21.83 2.64
C LEU A 425 4.95 22.62 2.35
N THR A 426 3.95 22.56 3.24
CA THR A 426 2.73 23.36 3.11
C THR A 426 2.98 24.83 3.45
N ILE A 427 2.76 25.72 2.47
CA ILE A 427 3.06 27.15 2.58
C ILE A 427 1.83 28.05 2.59
N ALA A 428 0.68 27.56 2.10
CA ALA A 428 -0.55 28.32 2.00
C ALA A 428 -1.78 27.40 2.06
N GLN A 429 -2.92 27.98 2.39
CA GLN A 429 -4.24 27.41 2.09
C GLN A 429 -4.79 28.08 0.84
N TYR A 430 -5.76 27.46 0.16
CA TYR A 430 -6.45 28.11 -0.93
C TYR A 430 -7.96 28.21 -0.67
N LEU A 431 -8.52 29.32 -1.14
CA LEU A 431 -9.93 29.65 -1.02
C LEU A 431 -10.54 29.69 -2.42
N THR A 432 -11.70 29.05 -2.55
CA THR A 432 -12.54 29.12 -3.74
C THR A 432 -13.29 30.47 -3.77
N PRO A 433 -13.91 30.86 -4.91
CA PRO A 433 -14.56 32.16 -5.05
C PRO A 433 -15.60 32.39 -3.95
N GLY A 434 -15.66 33.62 -3.42
CA GLY A 434 -16.47 33.96 -2.24
C GLY A 434 -15.77 33.68 -0.90
N ASP A 435 -14.44 33.54 -0.91
CA ASP A 435 -13.60 33.25 0.26
C ASP A 435 -14.07 32.02 1.03
N ARG A 436 -14.35 30.94 0.28
CA ARG A 436 -14.84 29.67 0.85
C ARG A 436 -13.69 28.67 0.92
N SER A 437 -13.36 28.26 2.14
CA SER A 437 -12.42 27.16 2.35
C SER A 437 -13.06 25.83 1.98
N ILE A 438 -12.26 24.94 1.40
CA ILE A 438 -12.62 23.53 1.20
C ILE A 438 -11.86 22.58 2.13
N GLN A 439 -10.86 23.09 2.87
CA GLN A 439 -10.03 22.29 3.78
C GLN A 439 -10.92 21.56 4.80
N ASN A 440 -10.85 20.22 4.83
CA ASN A 440 -11.67 19.28 5.61
C ASN A 440 -13.15 19.17 5.22
N LEU A 441 -13.60 19.97 4.25
CA LEU A 441 -15.02 20.06 3.88
C LEU A 441 -15.30 19.38 2.53
N GLY A 442 -14.40 19.58 1.57
CA GLY A 442 -14.60 19.24 0.17
C GLY A 442 -15.59 20.16 -0.54
N ILE A 443 -15.71 19.96 -1.85
CA ILE A 443 -16.78 20.48 -2.69
C ILE A 443 -17.97 19.53 -2.56
N VAL A 444 -19.06 20.04 -2.00
CA VAL A 444 -20.35 19.34 -2.01
C VAL A 444 -20.96 19.49 -3.42
N PRO A 445 -21.33 18.39 -4.10
CA PRO A 445 -21.98 18.48 -5.41
C PRO A 445 -23.35 19.16 -5.30
N ASP A 446 -23.81 19.80 -6.37
CA ASP A 446 -25.18 20.29 -6.45
C ASP A 446 -26.17 19.11 -6.52
N ILE A 447 -25.77 18.05 -7.22
CA ILE A 447 -26.55 16.82 -7.37
C ILE A 447 -25.68 15.67 -6.87
N GLN A 448 -25.95 15.24 -5.64
CA GLN A 448 -25.26 14.12 -5.02
C GLN A 448 -25.85 12.81 -5.53
N LEU A 449 -25.02 11.98 -6.13
CA LEU A 449 -25.39 10.65 -6.61
C LEU A 449 -24.88 9.60 -5.62
N GLN A 450 -25.71 8.59 -5.35
CA GLN A 450 -25.39 7.52 -4.43
C GLN A 450 -25.60 6.16 -5.10
N ARG A 451 -24.52 5.40 -5.21
CA ARG A 451 -24.56 4.04 -5.74
C ARG A 451 -25.29 3.10 -4.79
N MET A 452 -26.18 2.29 -5.35
CA MET A 452 -26.85 1.19 -4.66
C MET A 452 -26.56 -0.12 -5.38
N TYR A 453 -26.35 -1.19 -4.62
CA TYR A 453 -26.14 -2.53 -5.13
C TYR A 453 -27.08 -3.50 -4.44
N ILE A 454 -27.87 -4.22 -5.26
CA ILE A 454 -28.76 -5.30 -4.83
C ILE A 454 -28.44 -6.54 -5.67
N PRO A 455 -28.09 -7.68 -5.05
CA PRO A 455 -27.68 -8.87 -5.77
C PRO A 455 -28.91 -9.54 -6.42
N GLU A 456 -28.69 -10.44 -7.38
CA GLU A 456 -29.80 -11.20 -8.01
C GLU A 456 -30.30 -12.33 -7.12
N LYS A 457 -29.45 -12.79 -6.20
CA LYS A 457 -29.71 -13.83 -5.21
C LYS A 457 -28.98 -13.45 -3.94
N ASN A 458 -29.24 -14.17 -2.86
CA ASN A 458 -28.52 -14.01 -1.60
C ASN A 458 -28.07 -15.39 -1.11
N ASP A 459 -27.25 -16.05 -1.91
CA ASP A 459 -26.82 -17.44 -1.68
C ASP A 459 -25.31 -17.60 -1.53
N SER A 460 -24.52 -16.58 -1.84
CA SER A 460 -23.06 -16.60 -1.80
C SER A 460 -22.49 -15.39 -1.04
N PRO A 461 -21.21 -15.45 -0.59
CA PRO A 461 -20.55 -14.28 0.01
C PRO A 461 -20.30 -13.10 -0.93
N GLN A 462 -20.49 -13.30 -2.24
CA GLN A 462 -20.43 -12.23 -3.24
C GLN A 462 -21.75 -11.45 -3.35
N ASP A 463 -22.83 -11.99 -2.77
CA ASP A 463 -24.14 -11.36 -2.73
C ASP A 463 -24.26 -10.48 -1.48
N PHE A 464 -24.03 -9.18 -1.63
CA PHE A 464 -24.22 -8.22 -0.55
C PHE A 464 -25.20 -7.14 -0.97
N VAL A 465 -25.80 -6.45 0.00
CA VAL A 465 -26.67 -5.29 -0.21
C VAL A 465 -25.92 -4.03 0.19
N ARG A 466 -26.07 -2.97 -0.60
CA ARG A 466 -25.62 -1.62 -0.25
C ARG A 466 -26.65 -0.60 -0.74
N MET A 467 -27.31 0.06 0.19
CA MET A 467 -28.33 1.08 -0.05
C MET A 467 -27.95 2.41 0.59
N LEU A 468 -27.03 2.42 1.54
CA LEU A 468 -26.54 3.61 2.22
C LEU A 468 -25.11 3.93 1.78
N ALA A 469 -24.74 5.21 1.93
CA ALA A 469 -23.35 5.61 1.84
C ALA A 469 -22.58 4.97 3.02
N PRO A 470 -21.30 4.59 2.82
CA PRO A 470 -20.42 4.13 3.89
C PRO A 470 -20.46 5.07 5.10
N THR A 471 -20.47 4.52 6.32
CA THR A 471 -20.44 5.35 7.54
C THR A 471 -19.11 6.08 7.67
N ARG A 472 -18.04 5.43 7.17
CA ARG A 472 -16.69 5.98 7.10
C ARG A 472 -16.35 6.28 5.64
N THR A 473 -16.41 7.55 5.28
CA THR A 473 -15.77 8.05 4.05
C THR A 473 -14.42 8.62 4.44
N TYR A 474 -13.35 8.18 3.79
CA TYR A 474 -12.01 8.69 4.07
C TYR A 474 -11.78 10.02 3.33
N GLY A 475 -11.57 11.10 4.08
CA GLY A 475 -11.24 12.41 3.51
C GLY A 475 -10.17 13.14 4.32
N GLU A 476 -9.87 14.39 3.95
CA GLU A 476 -8.82 15.20 4.58
C GLU A 476 -8.99 15.30 6.11
N LYS A 477 -10.23 15.41 6.60
CA LYS A 477 -10.57 15.53 8.04
C LYS A 477 -10.20 14.28 8.85
N ASP A 478 -10.03 13.15 8.18
CA ASP A 478 -9.73 11.87 8.82
C ASP A 478 -8.21 11.64 8.91
N LEU A 479 -7.42 12.47 8.21
CA LEU A 479 -5.97 12.49 8.32
C LEU A 479 -5.52 13.06 9.68
N ASP A 480 -4.45 12.51 10.22
CA ASP A 480 -3.86 13.03 11.45
C ASP A 480 -3.16 14.37 11.20
N ALA A 481 -3.25 15.25 12.19
CA ALA A 481 -2.75 16.62 12.12
C ALA A 481 -3.27 17.45 10.93
N HIS A 482 -4.38 17.08 10.28
CA HIS A 482 -4.94 17.86 9.18
C HIS A 482 -5.10 19.35 9.54
N LEU A 483 -4.95 20.21 8.53
CA LEU A 483 -5.13 21.65 8.72
C LEU A 483 -6.60 21.98 8.91
N VAL A 484 -6.90 23.00 9.71
CA VAL A 484 -8.25 23.57 9.81
C VAL A 484 -8.18 24.98 9.26
N SER A 485 -9.22 25.39 8.53
CA SER A 485 -9.28 26.75 7.99
C SER A 485 -10.15 27.64 8.87
N THR A 486 -9.64 28.83 9.18
CA THR A 486 -10.44 29.91 9.80
C THR A 486 -11.49 30.48 8.84
N TYR A 487 -11.40 30.15 7.54
CA TYR A 487 -12.37 30.52 6.50
C TYR A 487 -13.43 29.42 6.26
N ALA A 488 -13.46 28.37 7.09
CA ALA A 488 -14.52 27.36 7.04
C ALA A 488 -15.85 28.00 7.45
N LYS A 489 -16.84 27.95 6.56
CA LYS A 489 -18.23 28.34 6.80
C LYS A 489 -19.10 27.09 6.89
N ASP A 490 -20.39 27.25 7.20
CA ASP A 490 -21.36 26.15 7.13
C ASP A 490 -21.26 25.42 5.80
N VAL A 491 -21.27 24.09 5.88
CA VAL A 491 -21.12 23.22 4.73
C VAL A 491 -22.39 23.28 3.88
N ASP A 492 -22.23 23.53 2.59
CA ASP A 492 -23.34 23.43 1.63
C ASP A 492 -24.02 22.08 1.75
N LYS A 493 -25.35 22.06 1.56
CA LYS A 493 -26.09 20.83 1.29
C LYS A 493 -26.27 20.65 -0.21
N PRO A 494 -26.29 19.42 -0.72
CA PRO A 494 -26.67 19.20 -2.11
C PRO A 494 -28.09 19.72 -2.34
N ALA A 495 -28.34 20.25 -3.54
CA ALA A 495 -29.70 20.63 -3.94
C ALA A 495 -30.57 19.36 -4.12
N PHE A 496 -29.94 18.27 -4.57
CA PHE A 496 -30.60 16.98 -4.75
C PHE A 496 -29.69 15.81 -4.33
N GLU A 497 -30.26 14.82 -3.66
CA GLU A 497 -29.64 13.51 -3.43
C GLU A 497 -30.38 12.43 -4.25
N VAL A 498 -29.66 11.62 -5.00
CA VAL A 498 -30.24 10.62 -5.91
C VAL A 498 -29.52 9.29 -5.74
N GLY A 499 -30.21 8.32 -5.13
CA GLY A 499 -29.78 6.93 -5.15
C GLY A 499 -30.09 6.30 -6.52
N TYR A 500 -29.18 5.49 -7.04
CA TYR A 500 -29.41 4.70 -8.25
C TYR A 500 -28.80 3.29 -8.12
N LEU A 501 -29.42 2.31 -8.76
CA LEU A 501 -28.86 0.97 -8.83
C LEU A 501 -27.73 0.93 -9.88
N VAL A 502 -26.58 0.40 -9.48
CA VAL A 502 -25.44 0.23 -10.40
C VAL A 502 -25.81 -0.81 -11.48
N ASP A 503 -25.55 -0.46 -12.74
CA ASP A 503 -25.73 -1.38 -13.86
C ASP A 503 -24.79 -2.58 -13.72
N LYS A 504 -25.35 -3.80 -13.70
CA LYS A 504 -24.60 -5.06 -13.60
C LYS A 504 -23.82 -5.35 -14.89
N LYS A 505 -22.69 -4.67 -15.13
CA LYS A 505 -21.76 -5.09 -16.18
C LYS A 505 -20.94 -6.27 -15.69
N LYS A 506 -20.92 -7.34 -16.50
CA LYS A 506 -20.06 -8.50 -16.34
C LYS A 506 -18.60 -8.00 -16.29
N PRO A 507 -17.79 -8.36 -15.28
CA PRO A 507 -16.37 -8.06 -15.31
C PRO A 507 -15.75 -8.57 -16.61
N ALA A 508 -14.82 -7.80 -17.19
CA ALA A 508 -14.04 -8.26 -18.33
C ALA A 508 -13.46 -9.65 -18.03
N SER A 509 -13.56 -10.56 -18.99
CA SER A 509 -13.20 -11.97 -18.85
C SER A 509 -11.83 -12.15 -18.19
N GLY A 510 -11.79 -12.82 -17.03
CA GLY A 510 -10.55 -13.26 -16.39
C GLY A 510 -10.20 -12.60 -15.05
N ALA A 511 -10.92 -11.57 -14.62
CA ALA A 511 -10.77 -11.06 -13.25
C ALA A 511 -11.44 -12.02 -12.25
N VAL A 512 -10.67 -12.53 -11.29
CA VAL A 512 -11.24 -13.23 -10.13
C VAL A 512 -12.16 -12.23 -9.43
N ALA A 513 -13.44 -12.59 -9.27
CA ALA A 513 -14.41 -11.75 -8.55
C ALA A 513 -13.84 -11.42 -7.15
N GLU A 514 -13.44 -10.16 -6.97
CA GLU A 514 -13.07 -9.64 -5.67
C GLU A 514 -14.32 -9.62 -4.77
N VAL A 515 -14.16 -9.94 -3.49
CA VAL A 515 -15.24 -9.98 -2.48
C VAL A 515 -15.57 -8.55 -2.01
N LYS A 516 -15.38 -7.54 -2.85
CA LYS A 516 -15.61 -6.14 -2.48
C LYS A 516 -16.76 -5.53 -3.26
N PRO A 517 -17.50 -4.60 -2.63
CA PRO A 517 -18.40 -3.71 -3.34
C PRO A 517 -17.68 -3.01 -4.48
N PRO A 518 -18.30 -2.84 -5.65
CA PRO A 518 -17.78 -1.94 -6.65
C PRO A 518 -17.75 -0.54 -6.02
N ASP A 519 -16.55 -0.04 -5.72
CA ASP A 519 -16.37 1.28 -5.14
C ASP A 519 -16.56 2.36 -6.21
N ASP A 520 -16.70 3.62 -5.80
CA ASP A 520 -16.71 4.79 -6.69
C ASP A 520 -15.46 4.83 -7.62
N ASP A 521 -14.43 4.08 -7.26
CA ASP A 521 -13.05 4.17 -7.72
C ASP A 521 -12.53 2.98 -8.53
N ASP A 522 -13.41 2.02 -8.88
CA ASP A 522 -13.01 0.93 -9.77
C ASP A 522 -12.61 1.52 -11.13
N ALA A 523 -11.29 1.68 -11.31
CA ALA A 523 -10.71 2.13 -12.55
C ALA A 523 -11.02 1.09 -13.63
N VAL A 524 -12.00 1.40 -14.48
CA VAL A 524 -12.18 0.69 -15.75
C VAL A 524 -10.99 1.10 -16.62
N ASP A 525 -9.92 0.31 -16.53
CA ASP A 525 -8.71 0.45 -17.35
C ASP A 525 -8.94 -0.13 -18.75
N ASP A 526 -9.94 0.44 -19.41
CA ASP A 526 -10.09 0.40 -20.86
C ASP A 526 -10.05 1.87 -21.31
N ASP A 527 -9.17 2.22 -22.26
CA ASP A 527 -9.15 3.56 -22.90
C ASP A 527 -10.45 3.88 -23.68
N GLU A 528 -11.49 3.08 -23.49
CA GLU A 528 -12.82 3.29 -24.03
C GLU A 528 -13.67 4.01 -22.98
N ILE A 529 -14.06 5.25 -23.31
CA ILE A 529 -15.05 5.98 -22.52
C ILE A 529 -16.39 5.25 -22.60
N VAL A 530 -16.70 4.54 -21.52
CA VAL A 530 -17.96 3.83 -21.29
C VAL A 530 -18.93 4.76 -20.58
N GLU A 531 -20.09 5.01 -21.19
CA GLU A 531 -21.15 5.81 -20.54
C GLU A 531 -21.74 5.06 -19.34
N ASP A 532 -21.44 5.54 -18.14
CA ASP A 532 -22.04 5.10 -16.87
C ASP A 532 -23.32 5.91 -16.54
N PHE A 533 -23.88 5.70 -15.35
CA PHE A 533 -25.08 6.43 -14.93
C PHE A 533 -24.81 7.92 -14.74
N GLU A 534 -23.71 8.29 -14.09
CA GLU A 534 -23.34 9.67 -13.80
C GLU A 534 -23.12 10.48 -15.08
N MET A 535 -22.45 9.88 -16.07
CA MET A 535 -22.26 10.44 -17.40
C MET A 535 -23.59 10.59 -18.14
N ARG A 536 -24.47 9.59 -18.12
CA ARG A 536 -25.80 9.68 -18.76
C ARG A 536 -26.67 10.75 -18.11
N PHE A 537 -26.65 10.84 -16.78
CA PHE A 537 -27.36 11.86 -16.02
C PHE A 537 -26.84 13.27 -16.37
N ALA A 538 -25.52 13.46 -16.37
CA ALA A 538 -24.90 14.74 -16.77
C ALA A 538 -25.20 15.09 -18.23
N LYS A 539 -25.11 14.11 -19.14
CA LYS A 539 -25.46 14.27 -20.57
C LYS A 539 -26.92 14.71 -20.74
N GLN A 540 -27.85 14.07 -20.03
CA GLN A 540 -29.26 14.44 -20.06
C GLN A 540 -29.46 15.87 -19.54
N LEU A 541 -28.77 16.27 -18.47
CA LEU A 541 -28.86 17.61 -17.91
C LEU A 541 -28.38 18.68 -18.90
N VAL A 542 -27.14 18.58 -19.39
CA VAL A 542 -26.53 19.63 -20.22
C VAL A 542 -27.15 19.72 -21.61
N SER A 543 -27.72 18.63 -22.13
CA SER A 543 -28.45 18.65 -23.41
C SER A 543 -29.91 19.09 -23.29
N SER A 544 -30.48 19.16 -22.08
CA SER A 544 -31.88 19.53 -21.88
C SER A 544 -32.14 21.04 -21.92
N VAL A 545 -31.11 21.84 -21.62
CA VAL A 545 -31.18 23.29 -21.56
C VAL A 545 -29.85 23.87 -22.05
N SER A 546 -29.89 24.86 -22.95
CA SER A 546 -28.71 25.60 -23.41
C SER A 546 -28.53 26.87 -22.58
N VAL A 547 -27.85 26.76 -21.43
CA VAL A 547 -27.56 27.87 -20.52
C VAL A 547 -26.18 27.71 -19.89
N ALA A 548 -25.41 28.79 -19.85
CA ALA A 548 -24.10 28.84 -19.19
C ALA A 548 -24.18 28.82 -17.64
N SER A 549 -25.35 29.12 -17.08
CA SER A 549 -25.51 29.47 -15.66
C SER A 549 -25.87 28.25 -14.80
N ARG A 550 -25.06 27.98 -13.77
CA ARG A 550 -25.28 26.92 -12.78
C ARG A 550 -26.66 26.98 -12.12
N PRO A 551 -27.15 28.11 -11.55
CA PRO A 551 -28.49 28.16 -10.95
C PRO A 551 -29.60 27.69 -11.90
N LYS A 552 -29.50 28.02 -13.20
CA LYS A 552 -30.46 27.57 -14.21
C LYS A 552 -30.32 26.07 -14.53
N LEU A 553 -29.10 25.54 -14.60
CA LEU A 553 -28.85 24.10 -14.76
C LEU A 553 -29.40 23.30 -13.57
N VAL A 554 -29.10 23.74 -12.34
CA VAL A 554 -29.59 23.07 -11.12
C VAL A 554 -31.12 23.13 -11.04
N ALA A 555 -31.75 24.26 -11.40
CA ALA A 555 -33.20 24.34 -11.48
C ALA A 555 -33.80 23.40 -12.55
N ALA A 556 -33.14 23.26 -13.70
CA ALA A 556 -33.56 22.34 -14.76
C ALA A 556 -33.46 20.87 -14.31
N ALA A 557 -32.51 20.54 -13.44
CA ALA A 557 -32.32 19.20 -12.90
C ALA A 557 -33.54 18.70 -12.12
N ASN A 558 -34.38 19.57 -11.55
CA ASN A 558 -35.54 19.16 -10.74
C ASN A 558 -36.45 18.13 -11.45
N LYS A 559 -36.76 18.35 -12.73
CA LYS A 559 -37.60 17.43 -13.52
C LYS A 559 -36.89 16.09 -13.78
N ILE A 560 -35.59 16.15 -14.08
CA ILE A 560 -34.76 14.97 -14.35
C ILE A 560 -34.65 14.13 -13.07
N VAL A 561 -34.29 14.77 -11.94
CA VAL A 561 -34.18 14.13 -10.63
C VAL A 561 -35.49 13.47 -10.21
N ALA A 562 -36.63 14.15 -10.37
CA ALA A 562 -37.93 13.55 -10.03
C ALA A 562 -38.23 12.30 -10.87
N SER A 563 -37.95 12.35 -12.18
CA SER A 563 -38.12 11.20 -13.07
C SER A 563 -37.18 10.04 -12.69
N VAL A 564 -35.91 10.35 -12.47
CA VAL A 564 -34.88 9.37 -12.12
C VAL A 564 -35.19 8.72 -10.77
N ARG A 565 -35.54 9.49 -9.73
CA ARG A 565 -35.94 8.92 -8.43
C ARG A 565 -37.14 7.98 -8.57
N ALA A 566 -38.15 8.36 -9.34
CA ALA A 566 -39.32 7.52 -9.55
C ALA A 566 -39.00 6.22 -10.31
N GLU A 567 -38.03 6.27 -11.25
CA GLU A 567 -37.55 5.09 -11.98
C GLU A 567 -36.70 4.18 -11.09
N GLU A 568 -35.69 4.74 -10.43
CA GLU A 568 -34.77 4.01 -9.55
C GLU A 568 -35.46 3.42 -8.33
N GLU A 569 -36.48 4.10 -7.77
CA GLU A 569 -37.31 3.56 -6.70
C GLU A 569 -38.08 2.30 -7.14
N LYS A 570 -38.64 2.30 -8.36
CA LYS A 570 -39.31 1.11 -8.91
C LYS A 570 -38.32 -0.04 -9.13
N LYS A 571 -37.12 0.27 -9.64
CA LYS A 571 -36.06 -0.72 -9.83
C LYS A 571 -35.58 -1.28 -8.49
N LEU A 572 -35.41 -0.44 -7.47
CA LEU A 572 -35.03 -0.83 -6.11
C LEU A 572 -36.05 -1.78 -5.49
N ILE A 573 -37.35 -1.42 -5.51
CA ILE A 573 -38.43 -2.27 -5.00
C ILE A 573 -38.43 -3.61 -5.74
N ALA A 574 -38.31 -3.61 -7.06
CA ALA A 574 -38.25 -4.83 -7.85
C ALA A 574 -37.03 -5.70 -7.51
N ALA A 575 -35.85 -5.09 -7.36
CA ALA A 575 -34.61 -5.79 -7.03
C ALA A 575 -34.65 -6.41 -5.62
N LEU A 576 -35.18 -5.68 -4.63
CA LEU A 576 -35.37 -6.18 -3.27
C LEU A 576 -36.41 -7.32 -3.22
N GLN A 577 -37.48 -7.22 -4.02
CA GLN A 577 -38.48 -8.28 -4.13
C GLN A 577 -37.88 -9.59 -4.67
N VAL A 578 -36.92 -9.52 -5.59
CA VAL A 578 -36.22 -10.70 -6.14
C VAL A 578 -35.47 -11.47 -5.04
N ILE A 579 -34.92 -10.77 -4.04
CA ILE A 579 -34.27 -11.37 -2.88
C ILE A 579 -35.20 -11.54 -1.67
N GLY A 580 -36.53 -11.49 -1.90
CA GLY A 580 -37.55 -11.80 -0.90
C GLY A 580 -37.88 -10.67 0.08
N VAL A 581 -37.46 -9.44 -0.18
CA VAL A 581 -37.66 -8.30 0.72
C VAL A 581 -38.80 -7.41 0.23
N ASP A 582 -39.85 -7.29 1.05
CA ASP A 582 -40.95 -6.35 0.82
C ASP A 582 -40.53 -4.93 1.20
N TRP A 583 -40.22 -4.10 0.19
CA TRP A 583 -39.80 -2.70 0.35
C TRP A 583 -40.92 -1.67 0.12
N THR A 584 -42.17 -2.05 0.40
CA THR A 584 -43.34 -1.19 0.23
C THR A 584 -43.19 0.15 0.97
N ASN A 585 -43.64 1.23 0.33
CA ASN A 585 -43.70 2.56 0.92
C ASN A 585 -44.59 2.60 2.16
N ALA A 586 -44.14 3.31 3.20
CA ALA A 586 -44.96 3.57 4.36
C ALA A 586 -46.14 4.50 4.00
N PRO A 587 -47.33 4.28 4.57
CA PRO A 587 -48.40 5.28 4.50
C PRO A 587 -47.99 6.56 5.25
N VAL A 588 -48.68 7.67 4.95
CA VAL A 588 -48.49 8.95 5.67
C VAL A 588 -48.74 8.71 7.17
N ALA A 589 -47.82 9.18 8.01
CA ALA A 589 -47.78 8.83 9.43
C ALA A 589 -49.09 9.21 10.17
N SER A 590 -49.66 8.26 10.91
CA SER A 590 -50.85 8.42 11.75
C SER A 590 -50.57 8.95 13.16
N GLY A 591 -49.28 8.99 13.57
CA GLY A 591 -48.81 9.51 14.86
C GLY A 591 -48.23 8.46 15.81
N ALA A 592 -48.61 7.18 15.69
CA ALA A 592 -48.01 6.07 16.43
C ALA A 592 -46.82 5.47 15.66
N LYS A 593 -45.72 5.17 16.35
CA LYS A 593 -44.53 4.52 15.76
C LYS A 593 -44.48 3.04 16.16
N PRO A 594 -43.95 2.15 15.31
CA PRO A 594 -43.70 0.76 15.71
C PRO A 594 -42.65 0.70 16.84
N ASN A 595 -42.55 -0.45 17.50
CA ASN A 595 -41.55 -0.70 18.54
C ASN A 595 -40.77 -1.96 18.19
N LEU A 596 -39.45 -1.85 18.03
CA LEU A 596 -38.64 -2.92 17.47
C LEU A 596 -37.72 -3.55 18.52
N GLU A 597 -37.68 -4.87 18.57
CA GLU A 597 -36.65 -5.63 19.29
C GLU A 597 -35.73 -6.30 18.26
N VAL A 598 -34.43 -6.09 18.40
CA VAL A 598 -33.44 -6.44 17.37
C VAL A 598 -32.34 -7.28 17.99
N SER A 599 -31.99 -8.38 17.33
CA SER A 599 -30.86 -9.23 17.71
C SER A 599 -30.06 -9.67 16.50
N VAL A 600 -28.76 -9.90 16.70
CA VAL A 600 -27.87 -10.48 15.69
C VAL A 600 -27.40 -11.83 16.16
N THR A 601 -27.30 -12.77 15.23
CA THR A 601 -26.69 -14.08 15.44
C THR A 601 -25.75 -14.41 14.29
N SER A 602 -24.83 -15.34 14.54
CA SER A 602 -23.93 -15.86 13.51
C SER A 602 -24.14 -17.37 13.33
N SER A 603 -23.87 -17.86 12.13
CA SER A 603 -23.72 -19.28 11.83
C SER A 603 -22.39 -19.49 11.07
N PRO A 604 -21.42 -20.24 11.63
CA PRO A 604 -21.46 -20.93 12.92
C PRO A 604 -21.62 -19.99 14.12
N ALA A 605 -22.18 -20.50 15.21
CA ALA A 605 -22.55 -19.69 16.37
C ALA A 605 -21.32 -19.23 17.17
N GLY A 606 -21.14 -17.92 17.28
CA GLY A 606 -20.12 -17.25 18.12
C GLY A 606 -18.67 -17.47 17.69
N ARG A 607 -18.40 -18.24 16.63
CA ARG A 607 -17.04 -18.48 16.13
C ARG A 607 -17.00 -18.73 14.62
N VAL A 608 -15.89 -18.36 13.99
CA VAL A 608 -15.59 -18.67 12.58
C VAL A 608 -14.08 -18.76 12.39
N LYS A 609 -13.60 -19.67 11.53
CA LYS A 609 -12.17 -19.75 11.19
C LYS A 609 -11.85 -18.91 9.96
N ALA A 610 -10.60 -18.44 9.89
CA ALA A 610 -10.05 -17.79 8.71
C ALA A 610 -10.25 -18.67 7.46
N GLY A 611 -10.75 -18.07 6.38
CA GLY A 611 -11.06 -18.78 5.14
C GLY A 611 -12.44 -19.47 5.11
N GLU A 612 -13.18 -19.51 6.21
CA GLU A 612 -14.56 -20.00 6.23
C GLU A 612 -15.57 -18.86 5.95
N THR A 613 -16.78 -19.25 5.55
CA THR A 613 -17.90 -18.32 5.43
C THR A 613 -18.66 -18.25 6.75
N VAL A 614 -19.01 -17.05 7.21
CA VAL A 614 -19.96 -16.83 8.31
C VAL A 614 -21.24 -16.23 7.77
N THR A 615 -22.38 -16.71 8.26
CA THR A 615 -23.69 -16.09 7.99
C THR A 615 -24.08 -15.23 9.18
N LEU A 616 -24.16 -13.92 9.00
CA LEU A 616 -24.75 -13.02 9.99
C LEU A 616 -26.24 -12.91 9.73
N THR A 617 -27.06 -13.05 10.78
CA THR A 617 -28.51 -12.93 10.69
C THR A 617 -28.99 -11.87 11.65
N THR A 618 -29.70 -10.86 11.14
CA THR A 618 -30.46 -9.94 11.97
C THR A 618 -31.89 -10.44 12.09
N SER A 619 -32.40 -10.50 13.32
CA SER A 619 -33.81 -10.76 13.63
C SER A 619 -34.43 -9.49 14.19
N VAL A 620 -35.56 -9.07 13.63
CA VAL A 620 -36.31 -7.90 14.07
C VAL A 620 -37.75 -8.29 14.36
N LYS A 621 -38.16 -8.11 15.62
CA LYS A 621 -39.53 -8.31 16.09
C LYS A 621 -40.21 -6.97 16.29
N ASN A 622 -41.40 -6.80 15.70
CA ASN A 622 -42.24 -5.65 15.98
C ASN A 622 -43.17 -5.96 17.17
N THR A 623 -42.89 -5.35 18.31
CA THR A 623 -43.70 -5.47 19.54
C THR A 623 -44.75 -4.36 19.68
N GLY A 624 -44.77 -3.42 18.73
CA GLY A 624 -45.77 -2.35 18.67
C GLY A 624 -47.08 -2.78 18.03
N THR A 625 -48.01 -1.83 17.92
CA THR A 625 -49.34 -2.01 17.31
C THR A 625 -49.40 -1.55 15.85
N GLU A 626 -48.42 -0.77 15.39
CA GLU A 626 -48.31 -0.29 14.01
C GLU A 626 -47.30 -1.12 13.23
N ALA A 627 -47.49 -1.25 11.92
CA ALA A 627 -46.52 -1.92 11.04
C ALA A 627 -45.26 -1.06 10.87
N ALA A 628 -44.09 -1.70 10.82
CA ALA A 628 -42.83 -1.07 10.46
C ALA A 628 -42.58 -1.19 8.96
N TYR A 629 -42.03 -0.14 8.34
CA TYR A 629 -41.79 -0.10 6.91
C TYR A 629 -40.33 0.24 6.60
N ARG A 630 -39.81 -0.37 5.53
CA ARG A 630 -38.43 -0.15 5.05
C ARG A 630 -37.39 -0.33 6.15
N VAL A 631 -37.57 -1.36 6.98
CA VAL A 631 -36.64 -1.66 8.06
C VAL A 631 -35.32 -2.12 7.44
N LEU A 632 -34.26 -1.36 7.70
CA LEU A 632 -32.89 -1.68 7.31
C LEU A 632 -32.04 -1.85 8.57
N SER A 633 -31.34 -2.97 8.67
CA SER A 633 -30.31 -3.20 9.67
C SER A 633 -28.95 -2.96 9.05
N ARG A 634 -28.04 -2.31 9.78
CA ARG A 634 -26.64 -2.12 9.39
C ARG A 634 -25.73 -2.53 10.55
N ILE A 635 -24.81 -3.46 10.30
CA ILE A 635 -23.87 -3.94 11.32
C ILE A 635 -22.80 -2.89 11.59
N GLN A 636 -22.48 -2.71 12.88
CA GLN A 636 -21.36 -1.91 13.35
C GLN A 636 -20.30 -2.85 13.96
N GLY A 637 -19.04 -2.75 13.54
CA GLY A 637 -17.95 -3.60 14.03
C GLY A 637 -16.60 -2.91 13.86
N ASP A 638 -15.55 -3.50 14.43
CA ASP A 638 -14.18 -2.96 14.32
C ASP A 638 -13.49 -3.48 13.04
N ASP A 639 -13.82 -4.69 12.57
CA ASP A 639 -13.31 -5.30 11.33
C ASP A 639 -14.14 -4.87 10.09
N PRO A 640 -13.50 -4.33 9.03
CA PRO A 640 -14.16 -3.96 7.77
C PRO A 640 -14.89 -5.10 7.04
N VAL A 641 -14.61 -6.37 7.37
CA VAL A 641 -15.37 -7.52 6.84
C VAL A 641 -16.81 -7.51 7.36
N PHE A 642 -17.05 -7.01 8.58
CA PHE A 642 -18.37 -7.00 9.21
C PHE A 642 -19.00 -5.60 9.24
N GLU A 643 -18.19 -4.55 9.40
CA GLU A 643 -18.64 -3.16 9.39
C GLU A 643 -19.46 -2.83 8.14
N ASP A 644 -20.52 -2.06 8.29
CA ASP A 644 -21.37 -1.59 7.20
C ASP A 644 -22.10 -2.71 6.42
N THR A 645 -22.15 -3.94 6.93
CA THR A 645 -22.99 -4.99 6.36
C THR A 645 -24.46 -4.60 6.50
N GLU A 646 -25.15 -4.40 5.37
CA GLU A 646 -26.57 -4.03 5.33
C GLU A 646 -27.46 -5.27 5.17
N LEU A 647 -28.48 -5.39 6.02
CA LEU A 647 -29.46 -6.48 6.04
C LEU A 647 -30.88 -5.87 5.91
N PRO A 648 -31.43 -5.77 4.70
CA PRO A 648 -32.76 -5.21 4.48
C PRO A 648 -33.85 -6.18 4.95
N ILE A 649 -34.58 -5.79 6.00
CA ILE A 649 -35.67 -6.60 6.58
C ILE A 649 -37.01 -6.30 5.90
N GLY A 650 -37.20 -5.04 5.48
CA GLY A 650 -38.40 -4.59 4.78
C GLY A 650 -39.58 -4.30 5.71
N LYS A 651 -40.80 -4.59 5.24
CA LYS A 651 -42.04 -4.39 6.00
C LYS A 651 -42.21 -5.45 7.08
N ILE A 652 -42.59 -5.06 8.30
CA ILE A 652 -42.85 -5.97 9.44
C ILE A 652 -44.20 -5.64 10.08
N ALA A 653 -45.14 -6.58 10.05
CA ALA A 653 -46.47 -6.42 10.66
C ALA A 653 -46.39 -6.39 12.21
N PRO A 654 -47.40 -5.84 12.90
CA PRO A 654 -47.50 -5.91 14.35
C PRO A 654 -47.42 -7.35 14.87
N GLY A 655 -46.55 -7.61 15.85
CA GLY A 655 -46.33 -8.94 16.41
C GLY A 655 -45.47 -9.87 15.55
N GLU A 656 -45.14 -9.51 14.32
CA GLU A 656 -44.31 -10.30 13.41
C GLU A 656 -42.83 -10.19 13.76
N THR A 657 -42.09 -11.29 13.55
CA THR A 657 -40.63 -11.31 13.54
C THR A 657 -40.16 -11.63 12.13
N LYS A 658 -39.27 -10.81 11.57
CA LYS A 658 -38.60 -11.09 10.30
C LYS A 658 -37.10 -11.17 10.49
N THR A 659 -36.47 -11.98 9.64
CA THR A 659 -35.02 -12.13 9.61
C THR A 659 -34.48 -11.84 8.22
N TYR A 660 -33.24 -11.36 8.17
CA TYR A 660 -32.44 -11.34 6.96
C TYR A 660 -31.02 -11.78 7.30
N SER A 661 -30.39 -12.49 6.37
CA SER A 661 -29.05 -13.04 6.56
C SER A 661 -28.11 -12.55 5.46
N ALA A 662 -26.87 -12.26 5.82
CA ALA A 662 -25.79 -11.96 4.90
C ALA A 662 -24.67 -12.98 5.07
N LYS A 663 -24.12 -13.51 3.97
CA LYS A 663 -22.96 -14.41 3.99
C LYS A 663 -21.71 -13.58 3.78
N LEU A 664 -20.72 -13.77 4.65
CA LEU A 664 -19.46 -13.03 4.63
C LEU A 664 -18.31 -14.02 4.59
N GLN A 665 -17.39 -13.84 3.65
CA GLN A 665 -16.19 -14.67 3.53
C GLN A 665 -15.11 -14.11 4.46
N VAL A 666 -14.77 -14.86 5.50
CA VAL A 666 -13.64 -14.48 6.35
C VAL A 666 -12.35 -14.68 5.56
N PRO A 667 -11.47 -13.67 5.48
CA PRO A 667 -10.20 -13.81 4.76
C PRO A 667 -9.35 -14.96 5.31
N LYS A 668 -8.59 -15.65 4.44
CA LYS A 668 -7.69 -16.74 4.84
C LYS A 668 -6.54 -16.28 5.74
N ASP A 669 -6.17 -15.01 5.60
CA ASP A 669 -5.17 -14.28 6.37
C ASP A 669 -5.75 -13.60 7.63
N ALA A 670 -7.02 -13.84 7.98
CA ALA A 670 -7.60 -13.30 9.19
C ALA A 670 -6.83 -13.73 10.45
N LEU A 671 -6.73 -12.81 11.41
CA LEU A 671 -6.02 -12.98 12.68
C LEU A 671 -6.99 -13.31 13.81
N ASP A 672 -6.46 -13.90 14.88
CA ASP A 672 -7.21 -14.19 16.09
C ASP A 672 -7.77 -12.88 16.69
N ARG A 673 -9.09 -12.81 16.84
CA ARG A 673 -9.77 -11.64 17.42
C ARG A 673 -11.17 -11.97 17.95
N VAL A 674 -11.71 -11.05 18.75
CA VAL A 674 -13.11 -11.05 19.20
C VAL A 674 -13.78 -9.80 18.66
N GLU A 675 -14.83 -10.00 17.85
CA GLU A 675 -15.61 -8.94 17.21
C GLU A 675 -16.91 -8.71 17.96
N ARG A 676 -17.20 -7.45 18.30
CA ARG A 676 -18.48 -7.04 18.89
C ARG A 676 -19.33 -6.38 17.84
N LEU A 677 -20.38 -7.09 17.43
CA LEU A 677 -21.28 -6.68 16.36
C LEU A 677 -22.45 -5.89 16.95
N GLY A 678 -22.38 -4.56 16.82
CA GLY A 678 -23.50 -3.64 17.03
C GLY A 678 -24.44 -3.58 15.82
N VAL A 679 -25.56 -2.89 15.99
CA VAL A 679 -26.57 -2.71 14.93
C VAL A 679 -27.11 -1.30 14.95
N GLU A 680 -27.15 -0.67 13.78
CA GLU A 680 -27.97 0.51 13.51
C GLU A 680 -29.25 0.09 12.77
N ILE A 681 -30.40 0.65 13.16
CA ILE A 681 -31.69 0.37 12.54
C ILE A 681 -32.27 1.65 11.95
N ARG A 682 -32.68 1.58 10.68
CA ARG A 682 -33.46 2.62 10.02
C ARG A 682 -34.85 2.09 9.70
N GLU A 683 -35.86 2.92 9.94
CA GLU A 683 -37.27 2.63 9.72
C GLU A 683 -37.94 3.91 9.19
N ALA A 684 -38.94 3.78 8.32
CA ALA A 684 -39.52 4.90 7.57
C ALA A 684 -40.06 6.06 8.44
N HIS A 685 -40.50 5.78 9.68
CA HIS A 685 -40.99 6.78 10.65
C HIS A 685 -40.02 7.02 11.81
N ASN A 686 -38.77 6.53 11.71
CA ASN A 686 -37.73 6.61 12.74
C ASN A 686 -38.23 6.06 14.09
N ALA A 687 -38.68 4.81 14.08
CA ALA A 687 -39.08 4.06 15.27
C ALA A 687 -37.90 3.73 16.20
N PRO A 688 -38.10 3.75 17.52
CA PRO A 688 -37.09 3.27 18.46
C PRO A 688 -36.89 1.75 18.37
N ALA A 689 -35.67 1.29 18.64
CA ALA A 689 -35.33 -0.13 18.65
C ALA A 689 -34.51 -0.50 19.90
N ARG A 690 -34.84 -1.64 20.53
CA ARG A 690 -34.03 -2.26 21.58
C ARG A 690 -33.08 -3.26 20.94
N ILE A 691 -31.78 -2.99 21.00
CA ILE A 691 -30.74 -3.77 20.32
C ILE A 691 -30.04 -4.72 21.30
N THR A 692 -29.90 -5.98 20.89
CA THR A 692 -29.04 -6.97 21.55
C THR A 692 -27.85 -7.27 20.65
N PRO A 693 -26.62 -6.82 21.01
CA PRO A 693 -25.43 -7.04 20.18
C PRO A 693 -25.00 -8.51 20.18
N ALA A 694 -24.19 -8.88 19.18
CA ALA A 694 -23.58 -10.20 19.10
C ALA A 694 -22.07 -10.13 19.30
N GLU A 695 -21.49 -11.27 19.65
CA GLU A 695 -20.04 -11.47 19.70
C GLU A 695 -19.66 -12.59 18.73
N LEU A 696 -18.58 -12.38 18.00
CA LEU A 696 -18.04 -13.35 17.05
C LEU A 696 -16.54 -13.49 17.26
N LYS A 697 -16.08 -14.70 17.60
CA LYS A 697 -14.66 -15.01 17.66
C LYS A 697 -14.14 -15.44 16.29
N VAL A 698 -13.13 -14.74 15.78
CA VAL A 698 -12.41 -15.14 14.57
C VAL A 698 -11.16 -15.91 14.99
N GLU A 699 -10.99 -17.12 14.46
CA GLU A 699 -9.84 -18.00 14.70
C GLU A 699 -8.91 -18.00 13.49
N ALA A 700 -7.64 -17.63 13.69
CA ALA A 700 -6.65 -17.62 12.63
C ALA A 700 -6.33 -19.04 12.13
N ALA A 701 -6.04 -19.17 10.83
CA ALA A 701 -5.53 -20.41 10.28
C ALA A 701 -4.10 -20.70 10.80
N PRO A 702 -3.71 -21.97 11.02
CA PRO A 702 -2.32 -22.34 11.27
C PRO A 702 -1.42 -21.86 10.12
N ARG A 703 -0.28 -21.24 10.43
CA ARG A 703 0.62 -20.62 9.44
C ARG A 703 1.94 -21.38 9.26
N PRO A 704 2.49 -21.43 8.04
CA PRO A 704 3.85 -21.90 7.81
C PRO A 704 4.86 -20.86 8.33
N VAL A 705 6.12 -21.27 8.46
CA VAL A 705 7.27 -20.39 8.66
C VAL A 705 8.38 -20.92 7.76
N PHE A 706 8.98 -20.09 6.92
CA PHE A 706 9.97 -20.54 5.93
C PHE A 706 11.39 -20.38 6.46
N ALA A 707 12.09 -21.47 6.72
CA ALA A 707 13.55 -21.48 6.88
C ALA A 707 14.21 -21.90 5.57
N TYR A 708 15.42 -21.40 5.29
CA TYR A 708 16.13 -21.74 4.07
C TYR A 708 17.62 -22.01 4.28
N ALA A 709 18.11 -23.02 3.55
CA ALA A 709 19.53 -23.28 3.35
C ALA A 709 19.83 -23.04 1.88
N TRP A 710 21.00 -22.53 1.56
CA TRP A 710 21.40 -22.26 0.20
C TRP A 710 22.88 -22.54 -0.03
N GLN A 711 23.19 -22.90 -1.27
CA GLN A 711 24.55 -23.04 -1.76
C GLN A 711 24.63 -22.51 -3.18
N LEU A 712 25.57 -21.61 -3.43
CA LEU A 712 25.95 -21.24 -4.78
C LEU A 712 26.93 -22.30 -5.31
N ILE A 713 26.50 -23.05 -6.31
CA ILE A 713 27.30 -24.07 -6.97
C ILE A 713 27.90 -23.45 -8.23
N ASP A 714 29.23 -23.44 -8.31
CA ASP A 714 29.97 -23.02 -9.49
C ASP A 714 30.00 -24.15 -10.53
N ASP A 715 29.33 -23.88 -11.67
CA ASP A 715 29.28 -24.74 -12.86
C ASP A 715 30.25 -24.26 -13.95
N GLY A 716 31.05 -23.22 -13.68
CA GLY A 716 32.12 -22.71 -14.51
C GLY A 716 33.42 -23.47 -14.29
N ASN A 717 34.36 -22.88 -13.53
CA ASN A 717 35.70 -23.44 -13.35
C ASN A 717 35.74 -24.51 -12.21
N GLY A 718 34.72 -24.53 -11.37
CA GLY A 718 34.48 -25.52 -10.33
C GLY A 718 35.17 -25.24 -8.99
N ASP A 719 35.79 -24.07 -8.79
CA ASP A 719 36.43 -23.62 -7.54
C ASP A 719 35.43 -23.10 -6.49
N GLY A 720 34.17 -22.88 -6.88
CA GLY A 720 33.10 -22.48 -5.96
C GLY A 720 33.17 -21.02 -5.52
N LEU A 721 33.99 -20.21 -6.19
CA LEU A 721 34.09 -18.77 -5.98
C LEU A 721 33.21 -18.03 -7.00
N VAL A 722 33.07 -16.71 -6.84
CA VAL A 722 32.35 -15.88 -7.83
C VAL A 722 33.35 -15.09 -8.66
N GLN A 723 33.18 -15.13 -9.97
CA GLN A 723 34.01 -14.48 -10.98
C GLN A 723 33.08 -13.84 -12.01
N ARG A 724 33.64 -13.03 -12.91
CA ARG A 724 32.90 -12.45 -14.04
C ARG A 724 32.88 -13.44 -15.20
N GLY A 725 31.72 -13.59 -15.85
CA GLY A 725 31.58 -14.42 -17.05
C GLY A 725 31.29 -15.90 -16.77
N GLU A 726 30.95 -16.26 -15.53
CA GLU A 726 30.77 -17.64 -15.11
C GLU A 726 29.31 -17.99 -14.86
N LYS A 727 29.03 -19.30 -14.82
CA LYS A 727 27.70 -19.86 -14.60
C LYS A 727 27.63 -20.53 -13.25
N TYR A 728 26.50 -20.33 -12.59
CA TYR A 728 26.22 -20.83 -11.27
C TYR A 728 24.84 -21.47 -11.20
N ARG A 729 24.64 -22.31 -10.19
CA ARG A 729 23.33 -22.74 -9.73
C ARG A 729 23.21 -22.42 -8.25
N LEU A 730 22.27 -21.54 -7.90
CA LEU A 730 21.88 -21.36 -6.52
C LEU A 730 20.91 -22.47 -6.15
N GLN A 731 21.41 -23.45 -5.39
CA GLN A 731 20.60 -24.50 -4.81
C GLN A 731 20.03 -24.01 -3.48
N VAL A 732 18.71 -24.05 -3.33
CA VAL A 732 17.97 -23.59 -2.16
C VAL A 732 17.14 -24.73 -1.61
N GLN A 733 17.21 -24.97 -0.31
CA GLN A 733 16.31 -25.85 0.42
C GLN A 733 15.43 -25.03 1.33
N ILE A 734 14.12 -25.21 1.23
CA ILE A 734 13.14 -24.50 2.03
C ILE A 734 12.45 -25.49 2.94
N LYS A 735 12.43 -25.17 4.23
CA LYS A 735 11.78 -25.93 5.28
C LYS A 735 10.60 -25.14 5.82
N ASN A 736 9.46 -25.80 5.97
CA ASN A 736 8.38 -25.24 6.77
C ASN A 736 8.63 -25.56 8.25
N THR A 737 9.02 -24.57 9.04
CA THR A 737 9.19 -24.68 10.50
C THR A 737 7.95 -24.24 11.28
N GLY A 738 6.90 -23.81 10.58
CA GLY A 738 5.62 -23.39 11.16
C GLY A 738 4.75 -24.56 11.59
N VAL A 739 3.61 -24.22 12.19
CA VAL A 739 2.62 -25.20 12.68
C VAL A 739 1.54 -25.52 11.65
N GLY A 740 1.42 -24.72 10.59
CA GLY A 740 0.48 -24.92 9.50
C GLY A 740 1.16 -25.27 8.18
N PRO A 741 0.45 -25.96 7.26
CA PRO A 741 0.94 -26.19 5.91
C PRO A 741 0.96 -24.90 5.08
N THR A 742 1.75 -24.89 4.01
CA THR A 742 1.61 -23.87 2.96
C THR A 742 0.29 -24.06 2.20
N GLN A 743 -0.20 -22.99 1.59
CA GLN A 743 -1.33 -23.02 0.67
C GLN A 743 -0.89 -22.60 -0.75
N GLU A 744 -0.37 -21.39 -0.91
CA GLU A 744 0.06 -20.85 -2.21
C GLU A 744 1.52 -20.38 -2.15
N ALA A 745 2.43 -21.31 -1.83
CA ALA A 745 3.84 -20.98 -1.65
C ALA A 745 4.60 -20.84 -2.97
N THR A 746 5.31 -19.72 -3.09
CA THR A 746 6.20 -19.39 -4.21
C THR A 746 7.55 -18.96 -3.67
N VAL A 747 8.60 -19.30 -4.41
CA VAL A 747 9.97 -18.94 -4.10
C VAL A 747 10.53 -18.12 -5.25
N LEU A 748 11.08 -16.97 -4.92
CA LEU A 748 11.56 -15.96 -5.84
C LEU A 748 13.04 -15.71 -5.59
N LEU A 749 13.79 -15.55 -6.67
CA LEU A 749 15.14 -15.02 -6.69
C LEU A 749 15.12 -13.73 -7.52
N ARG A 750 15.56 -12.62 -6.93
CA ARG A 750 15.64 -11.32 -7.59
C ARG A 750 17.09 -10.90 -7.77
N ASN A 751 17.36 -10.21 -8.89
CA ASN A 751 18.65 -9.57 -9.11
C ASN A 751 18.72 -8.26 -8.31
N ALA A 752 19.54 -8.26 -7.26
CA ALA A 752 19.82 -7.10 -6.43
C ALA A 752 21.17 -6.44 -6.77
N THR A 753 21.90 -6.97 -7.77
CA THR A 753 23.18 -6.42 -8.23
C THR A 753 23.00 -5.36 -9.31
N GLY A 754 22.06 -5.60 -10.24
CA GLY A 754 21.88 -4.79 -11.45
C GLY A 754 22.58 -5.40 -12.67
N ASP A 755 23.16 -4.56 -13.52
CA ASP A 755 23.77 -4.99 -14.78
C ASP A 755 24.85 -6.07 -14.58
N GLY A 756 24.90 -7.03 -15.51
CA GLY A 756 25.90 -8.09 -15.54
C GLY A 756 25.57 -9.36 -14.76
N VAL A 757 24.33 -9.49 -14.26
CA VAL A 757 23.79 -10.72 -13.69
C VAL A 757 22.61 -11.20 -14.54
N VAL A 758 22.62 -12.47 -14.90
CA VAL A 758 21.56 -13.16 -15.62
C VAL A 758 20.93 -14.18 -14.68
N LEU A 759 19.61 -14.10 -14.49
CA LEU A 759 18.84 -15.20 -13.90
C LEU A 759 18.19 -15.99 -15.03
N ASP A 760 18.45 -17.29 -15.15
CA ASP A 760 17.77 -18.12 -16.15
C ASP A 760 16.44 -18.63 -15.61
N LYS A 761 16.38 -18.82 -14.29
CA LYS A 761 15.16 -19.05 -13.53
C LYS A 761 15.18 -18.16 -12.31
N SER A 762 14.07 -17.48 -12.08
CA SER A 762 13.90 -16.60 -10.94
C SER A 762 12.73 -17.07 -10.06
N ARG A 763 11.79 -17.86 -10.59
CA ARG A 763 10.59 -18.34 -9.88
C ARG A 763 10.55 -19.84 -9.68
N ALA A 764 10.03 -20.29 -8.54
CA ALA A 764 9.65 -21.67 -8.31
C ALA A 764 8.36 -21.75 -7.48
N GLU A 765 7.28 -22.20 -8.10
CA GLU A 765 6.03 -22.51 -7.39
C GLU A 765 6.13 -23.87 -6.70
N LEU A 766 5.74 -23.91 -5.44
CA LEU A 766 5.58 -25.17 -4.71
C LEU A 766 4.22 -25.78 -5.09
N LYS A 767 4.22 -26.67 -6.08
CA LYS A 767 3.00 -27.39 -6.52
C LYS A 767 2.39 -28.24 -5.41
N ASP A 768 3.24 -28.81 -4.56
CA ASP A 768 2.83 -29.61 -3.42
C ASP A 768 2.80 -28.74 -2.17
N VAL A 769 1.79 -28.96 -1.33
CA VAL A 769 1.72 -28.37 0.01
C VAL A 769 2.94 -28.80 0.84
N LEU A 770 3.70 -27.83 1.34
CA LEU A 770 4.81 -28.05 2.23
C LEU A 770 4.28 -28.12 3.67
N ALA A 771 4.07 -29.33 4.19
CA ALA A 771 3.59 -29.54 5.55
C ALA A 771 4.64 -29.18 6.60
N PRO A 772 4.25 -28.94 7.87
CA PRO A 772 5.19 -28.72 8.97
C PRO A 772 6.33 -29.75 9.00
N GLY A 773 7.57 -29.26 9.09
CA GLY A 773 8.80 -30.05 9.11
C GLY A 773 9.31 -30.51 7.73
N GLN A 774 8.51 -30.42 6.67
CA GLN A 774 8.93 -30.84 5.34
C GLN A 774 9.91 -29.86 4.69
N ILE A 775 10.75 -30.40 3.80
CA ILE A 775 11.78 -29.67 3.07
C ILE A 775 11.54 -29.84 1.57
N LYS A 776 11.70 -28.77 0.80
CA LYS A 776 11.74 -28.82 -0.67
C LYS A 776 13.04 -28.20 -1.17
N GLU A 777 13.66 -28.86 -2.15
CA GLU A 777 14.85 -28.37 -2.84
C GLU A 777 14.47 -27.70 -4.17
N ILE A 778 15.12 -26.58 -4.47
CA ILE A 778 14.87 -25.72 -5.62
C ILE A 778 16.22 -25.28 -6.17
N GLU A 779 16.36 -25.25 -7.48
CA GLU A 779 17.54 -24.68 -8.13
C GLU A 779 17.16 -23.47 -8.97
N PHE A 780 18.00 -22.44 -8.88
CA PHE A 780 17.98 -21.23 -9.69
C PHE A 780 19.31 -21.13 -10.45
N PRO A 781 19.35 -21.46 -11.75
CA PRO A 781 20.51 -21.21 -12.58
C PRO A 781 20.67 -19.71 -12.83
N LEU A 782 21.90 -19.24 -12.72
CA LEU A 782 22.28 -17.84 -12.91
C LEU A 782 23.68 -17.73 -13.49
N ALA A 783 24.02 -16.57 -14.04
CA ALA A 783 25.35 -16.30 -14.57
C ALA A 783 25.76 -14.85 -14.31
N THR A 784 27.05 -14.62 -14.26
CA THR A 784 27.65 -13.27 -14.32
C THR A 784 28.23 -13.04 -15.72
N ASP A 785 28.35 -11.78 -16.13
CA ASP A 785 29.03 -11.42 -17.38
C ASP A 785 30.08 -10.32 -17.20
N ALA A 786 30.74 -9.93 -18.30
CA ALA A 786 31.81 -8.93 -18.28
C ALA A 786 31.35 -7.51 -17.90
N THR A 787 30.05 -7.24 -17.94
CA THR A 787 29.45 -5.93 -17.62
C THR A 787 29.14 -5.77 -16.13
N LEU A 788 29.31 -6.83 -15.32
CA LEU A 788 29.11 -6.81 -13.88
C LEU A 788 29.97 -5.73 -13.21
N LYS A 789 29.30 -4.68 -12.72
CA LYS A 789 29.91 -3.57 -11.98
C LYS A 789 30.01 -3.93 -10.50
N GLY A 790 31.07 -3.45 -9.84
CA GLY A 790 31.34 -3.74 -8.43
C GLY A 790 32.13 -5.04 -8.22
N ASP A 791 32.25 -5.42 -6.96
CA ASP A 791 33.01 -6.56 -6.44
C ASP A 791 32.14 -7.61 -5.72
N GLU A 792 30.81 -7.49 -5.82
CA GLU A 792 29.86 -8.46 -5.27
C GLU A 792 28.78 -8.87 -6.29
N LEU A 793 28.39 -10.14 -6.23
CA LEU A 793 27.11 -10.64 -6.73
C LEU A 793 26.12 -10.61 -5.56
N VAL A 794 25.02 -9.89 -5.73
CA VAL A 794 23.93 -9.75 -4.75
C VAL A 794 22.62 -10.22 -5.36
N VAL A 795 22.00 -11.22 -4.73
CA VAL A 795 20.67 -11.71 -5.11
C VAL A 795 19.77 -11.75 -3.89
N GLU A 796 18.49 -11.46 -4.08
CA GLU A 796 17.50 -11.51 -3.01
C GLU A 796 16.63 -12.76 -3.17
N LEU A 797 16.62 -13.62 -2.15
CA LEU A 797 15.80 -14.82 -2.07
C LEU A 797 14.56 -14.51 -1.24
N MET A 798 13.38 -14.88 -1.72
CA MET A 798 12.12 -14.72 -0.99
C MET A 798 11.28 -15.98 -1.10
N ALA A 799 10.76 -16.47 0.01
CA ALA A 799 9.69 -17.46 0.06
C ALA A 799 8.42 -16.78 0.58
N TYR A 800 7.31 -16.90 -0.15
CA TYR A 800 6.05 -16.25 0.20
C TYR A 800 4.86 -17.19 -0.03
N ASP A 801 3.90 -17.18 0.90
CA ASP A 801 2.60 -17.81 0.77
C ASP A 801 1.52 -16.74 0.59
N SER A 802 1.01 -16.61 -0.64
CA SER A 802 0.04 -15.55 -0.99
C SER A 802 -1.34 -15.72 -0.38
N ALA A 803 -1.70 -16.92 0.04
CA ALA A 803 -3.01 -17.17 0.64
C ALA A 803 -3.04 -16.84 2.13
N LEU A 804 -1.90 -16.93 2.80
CA LEU A 804 -1.77 -16.71 4.24
C LEU A 804 -1.01 -15.41 4.60
N ASP A 805 -0.49 -14.70 3.60
CA ASP A 805 0.34 -13.51 3.75
C ASP A 805 1.54 -13.73 4.67
N VAL A 806 2.31 -14.79 4.37
CA VAL A 806 3.51 -15.17 5.12
C VAL A 806 4.72 -15.13 4.20
N GLN A 807 5.73 -14.33 4.53
CA GLN A 807 6.99 -14.27 3.79
C GLN A 807 8.22 -14.46 4.68
N ALA A 808 9.30 -14.93 4.07
CA ALA A 808 10.66 -14.77 4.55
C ALA A 808 11.55 -14.38 3.38
N SER A 809 12.43 -13.40 3.57
CA SER A 809 13.40 -12.96 2.57
C SER A 809 14.83 -12.99 3.13
N ASP A 810 15.80 -13.00 2.23
CA ASP A 810 17.24 -12.85 2.49
C ASP A 810 17.91 -12.12 1.34
N LYS A 811 18.93 -11.32 1.65
CA LYS A 811 19.82 -10.73 0.65
C LYS A 811 21.16 -11.45 0.70
N LEU A 812 21.40 -12.30 -0.30
CA LEU A 812 22.60 -13.11 -0.42
C LEU A 812 23.70 -12.30 -1.12
N ARG A 813 24.85 -12.17 -0.47
CA ARG A 813 26.01 -11.43 -0.99
C ARG A 813 27.18 -12.38 -1.20
N PHE A 814 27.77 -12.33 -2.38
CA PHE A 814 28.91 -13.15 -2.78
C PHE A 814 30.01 -12.27 -3.34
N LYS A 815 31.14 -12.19 -2.64
CA LYS A 815 32.30 -11.42 -3.11
C LYS A 815 32.97 -12.08 -4.31
N LEU A 816 33.35 -11.26 -5.28
CA LEU A 816 34.17 -11.68 -6.41
C LEU A 816 35.59 -12.02 -5.92
N GLN A 817 36.11 -13.17 -6.33
CA GLN A 817 37.43 -13.65 -5.91
C GLN A 817 38.25 -14.16 -7.11
N PRO A 818 39.60 -14.17 -7.03
CA PRO A 818 40.45 -14.73 -8.08
C PRO A 818 40.25 -16.23 -8.26
N VAL A 819 40.47 -16.72 -9.50
CA VAL A 819 40.40 -18.15 -9.84
C VAL A 819 41.42 -18.96 -9.05
N VAL A 820 41.00 -20.10 -8.51
CA VAL A 820 41.88 -21.09 -7.88
C VAL A 820 42.03 -22.31 -8.79
N ALA A 821 43.25 -22.57 -9.25
CA ALA A 821 43.50 -23.67 -10.19
C ALA A 821 43.16 -25.05 -9.60
N ALA A 822 42.41 -25.84 -10.38
CA ALA A 822 42.10 -27.22 -10.05
C ALA A 822 43.31 -28.14 -10.24
N GLN A 823 43.55 -29.01 -9.26
CA GLN A 823 44.51 -30.11 -9.32
C GLN A 823 43.74 -31.44 -9.24
N PRO A 824 43.89 -32.34 -10.22
CA PRO A 824 43.22 -33.64 -10.22
C PRO A 824 43.54 -34.43 -8.95
N ARG A 825 42.49 -34.89 -8.26
CA ARG A 825 42.60 -35.80 -7.11
C ARG A 825 41.37 -36.68 -7.09
N THR A 826 41.58 -37.98 -6.91
CA THR A 826 40.51 -38.99 -6.87
C THR A 826 40.65 -39.86 -5.62
N GLY A 827 39.64 -40.70 -5.35
CA GLY A 827 39.56 -41.54 -4.16
C GLY A 827 38.76 -40.89 -3.03
N ASP A 828 38.77 -41.54 -1.88
CA ASP A 828 38.03 -41.10 -0.70
C ASP A 828 38.96 -40.41 0.30
N ILE A 829 38.41 -39.44 1.02
CA ILE A 829 39.08 -38.81 2.16
C ILE A 829 38.33 -39.12 3.45
N THR A 830 39.03 -38.99 4.59
CA THR A 830 38.45 -39.03 5.93
C THR A 830 38.84 -37.75 6.67
N VAL A 831 37.87 -37.14 7.34
CA VAL A 831 38.03 -35.92 8.14
C VAL A 831 38.72 -36.25 9.47
N LYS A 832 39.90 -35.65 9.74
CA LYS A 832 40.72 -35.97 10.93
C LYS A 832 40.24 -35.29 12.21
N ALA A 833 39.56 -34.15 12.07
CA ALA A 833 38.98 -33.35 13.14
C ALA A 833 37.72 -32.65 12.60
N PRO A 834 36.72 -32.32 13.45
CA PRO A 834 35.51 -31.65 12.99
C PRO A 834 35.84 -30.46 12.08
N ALA A 835 35.25 -30.44 10.89
CA ALA A 835 35.58 -29.46 9.87
C ALA A 835 34.30 -28.82 9.31
N THR A 836 34.37 -27.50 9.11
CA THR A 836 33.34 -26.77 8.37
C THR A 836 33.46 -27.09 6.89
N ILE A 837 32.34 -27.43 6.26
CA ILE A 837 32.26 -27.62 4.82
C ILE A 837 31.76 -26.30 4.22
N ARG A 838 32.52 -25.75 3.28
CA ARG A 838 32.22 -24.46 2.64
C ARG A 838 31.72 -24.62 1.21
N ALA A 839 31.08 -23.57 0.69
CA ALA A 839 30.56 -23.51 -0.66
C ALA A 839 31.67 -23.42 -1.73
N GLY A 840 32.83 -22.83 -1.41
CA GLY A 840 33.96 -22.67 -2.33
C GLY A 840 35.33 -22.78 -1.69
N ALA A 841 36.38 -22.70 -2.52
CA ALA A 841 37.79 -22.84 -2.15
C ALA A 841 38.36 -21.59 -1.45
N SER A 842 37.64 -21.04 -0.47
CA SER A 842 38.04 -19.85 0.30
C SER A 842 37.35 -19.81 1.66
N GLU A 843 38.05 -19.31 2.68
CA GLU A 843 37.48 -19.07 4.01
C GLU A 843 36.34 -18.03 4.00
N GLU A 844 36.30 -17.15 2.99
CA GLU A 844 35.27 -16.12 2.86
C GLU A 844 33.94 -16.65 2.29
N THR A 845 33.90 -17.89 1.82
CA THR A 845 32.65 -18.49 1.30
C THR A 845 31.77 -19.04 2.41
N SER A 846 30.46 -19.03 2.16
CA SER A 846 29.45 -19.51 3.12
C SER A 846 29.69 -20.96 3.53
N ALA A 847 29.48 -21.24 4.81
CA ALA A 847 29.38 -22.60 5.30
C ALA A 847 28.09 -23.24 4.78
N VAL A 848 28.20 -24.46 4.24
CA VAL A 848 27.05 -25.26 3.80
C VAL A 848 26.70 -26.36 4.80
N GLY A 849 27.65 -26.70 5.68
CA GLY A 849 27.45 -27.66 6.74
C GLY A 849 28.74 -27.98 7.50
N SER A 850 28.73 -29.10 8.22
CA SER A 850 29.87 -29.59 8.96
C SER A 850 30.06 -31.09 8.78
N ALA A 851 31.29 -31.53 8.93
CA ALA A 851 31.66 -32.93 8.97
C ALA A 851 32.29 -33.27 10.32
N ALA A 852 31.79 -34.32 10.95
CA ALA A 852 32.39 -34.85 12.17
C ALA A 852 33.74 -35.53 11.86
N LYS A 853 34.58 -35.68 12.89
CA LYS A 853 35.78 -36.52 12.80
C LYS A 853 35.38 -37.94 12.38
N GLY A 854 36.08 -38.50 11.40
CA GLY A 854 35.80 -39.83 10.83
C GLY A 854 34.80 -39.82 9.68
N ALA A 855 34.16 -38.69 9.36
CA ALA A 855 33.33 -38.59 8.17
C ALA A 855 34.19 -38.77 6.90
N SER A 856 33.70 -39.57 5.96
CA SER A 856 34.38 -39.86 4.70
C SER A 856 33.56 -39.40 3.49
N PHE A 857 34.25 -38.80 2.52
CA PHE A 857 33.64 -38.26 1.31
C PHE A 857 34.48 -38.60 0.07
N PRO A 858 33.84 -38.89 -1.07
CA PRO A 858 34.53 -39.00 -2.35
C PRO A 858 35.08 -37.63 -2.80
N VAL A 859 36.33 -37.61 -3.28
CA VAL A 859 37.01 -36.41 -3.77
C VAL A 859 36.65 -36.13 -5.23
N VAL A 860 36.45 -34.85 -5.54
CA VAL A 860 36.29 -34.31 -6.90
C VAL A 860 37.60 -33.71 -7.40
N GLY A 861 38.32 -32.98 -6.54
CA GLY A 861 39.60 -32.34 -6.88
C GLY A 861 40.18 -31.53 -5.72
N THR A 862 41.39 -31.00 -5.90
CA THR A 862 42.03 -30.07 -4.95
C THR A 862 42.18 -28.69 -5.59
N PHE A 863 41.91 -27.63 -4.84
CA PHE A 863 41.90 -26.24 -5.27
C PHE A 863 42.70 -25.44 -4.22
N GLY A 864 44.01 -25.27 -4.47
CA GLY A 864 44.91 -24.65 -3.50
C GLY A 864 44.91 -25.39 -2.15
N ALA A 865 44.51 -24.71 -1.07
CA ALA A 865 44.43 -25.26 0.28
C ALA A 865 43.14 -26.07 0.58
N TRP A 866 42.28 -26.26 -0.42
CA TRP A 866 40.95 -26.86 -0.28
C TRP A 866 40.78 -28.12 -1.10
N THR A 867 39.99 -29.07 -0.61
CA THR A 867 39.61 -30.27 -1.34
C THR A 867 38.10 -30.29 -1.53
N LYS A 868 37.67 -30.36 -2.80
CA LYS A 868 36.27 -30.46 -3.19
C LYS A 868 35.80 -31.91 -3.04
N VAL A 869 34.69 -32.12 -2.36
CA VAL A 869 34.13 -33.44 -2.05
C VAL A 869 32.65 -33.54 -2.43
N LYS A 870 32.16 -34.76 -2.67
CA LYS A 870 30.73 -35.05 -2.89
C LYS A 870 30.03 -35.21 -1.54
N LEU A 871 28.93 -34.48 -1.33
CA LEU A 871 28.14 -34.50 -0.10
C LEU A 871 26.93 -35.45 -0.17
N ASN A 872 26.59 -35.91 -1.37
CA ASN A 872 25.55 -36.92 -1.59
C ASN A 872 25.99 -37.95 -2.64
N ALA A 873 25.31 -39.10 -2.66
CA ALA A 873 25.62 -40.19 -3.58
C ALA A 873 25.48 -39.79 -5.07
N ALA A 874 24.51 -38.92 -5.38
CA ALA A 874 24.28 -38.40 -6.72
C ALA A 874 25.39 -37.44 -7.21
N GLY A 875 26.23 -36.93 -6.30
CA GLY A 875 27.27 -35.94 -6.62
C GLY A 875 26.74 -34.57 -7.00
N THR A 876 25.44 -34.32 -6.84
CA THR A 876 24.79 -33.03 -7.14
C THR A 876 25.06 -31.99 -6.04
N LYS A 877 25.37 -32.44 -4.81
CA LYS A 877 25.83 -31.59 -3.71
C LYS A 877 27.33 -31.77 -3.54
N VAL A 878 28.05 -30.66 -3.54
CA VAL A 878 29.51 -30.62 -3.36
C VAL A 878 29.87 -29.69 -2.21
N GLY A 879 31.06 -29.82 -1.65
CA GLY A 879 31.57 -28.89 -0.65
C GLY A 879 33.08 -28.90 -0.59
N PHE A 880 33.65 -27.89 0.05
CA PHE A 880 35.09 -27.71 0.18
C PHE A 880 35.50 -27.88 1.63
N VAL A 881 36.50 -28.74 1.85
CA VAL A 881 37.10 -29.00 3.17
C VAL A 881 38.58 -28.60 3.12
N PRO A 882 39.14 -27.97 4.17
CA PRO A 882 40.57 -27.67 4.20
C PRO A 882 41.39 -28.96 3.99
N THR A 883 42.34 -28.94 3.05
CA THR A 883 43.18 -30.11 2.75
C THR A 883 44.01 -30.55 3.97
N THR A 884 44.31 -29.62 4.87
CA THR A 884 44.97 -29.89 6.16
C THR A 884 44.10 -30.69 7.13
N ALA A 885 42.77 -30.64 7.01
CA ALA A 885 41.83 -31.30 7.90
C ALA A 885 41.52 -32.77 7.52
N ILE A 886 42.10 -33.28 6.44
CA ILE A 886 41.73 -34.58 5.84
C ILE A 886 42.92 -35.54 5.64
N THR A 887 42.68 -36.85 5.74
CA THR A 887 43.61 -37.93 5.34
C THR A 887 43.03 -38.69 4.14
N ALA A 888 43.90 -39.32 3.35
CA ALA A 888 43.46 -40.26 2.31
C ALA A 888 42.86 -41.54 2.92
N GLY A 889 41.87 -42.13 2.25
CA GLY A 889 41.17 -43.35 2.67
C GLY A 889 39.86 -43.08 3.41
N GLY A 890 39.08 -44.14 3.62
CA GLY A 890 37.73 -44.11 4.21
C GLY A 890 36.77 -45.01 3.43
N ALA A 891 35.71 -45.50 4.07
CA ALA A 891 34.60 -46.14 3.38
C ALA A 891 33.55 -45.04 3.12
N GLY A 892 33.43 -44.56 1.88
CA GLY A 892 32.73 -43.33 1.49
C GLY A 892 31.24 -43.18 1.86
N HIS A 893 30.93 -43.09 3.16
CA HIS A 893 29.61 -42.85 3.74
C HIS A 893 29.69 -42.08 5.08
N GLY A 894 30.41 -40.95 5.12
CA GLY A 894 30.34 -40.02 6.25
C GLY A 894 29.05 -39.19 6.24
N GLN A 895 28.49 -38.88 7.41
CA GLN A 895 27.33 -38.00 7.51
C GLN A 895 27.74 -36.52 7.40
N PHE A 896 27.19 -35.84 6.40
CA PHE A 896 27.17 -34.39 6.27
C PHE A 896 26.01 -33.83 7.11
N THR A 897 26.31 -32.94 8.05
CA THR A 897 25.29 -32.19 8.77
C THR A 897 25.10 -30.84 8.11
N GLN A 898 23.96 -30.65 7.46
CA GLN A 898 23.64 -29.40 6.78
C GLN A 898 23.47 -28.25 7.78
N MET A 899 23.95 -27.06 7.39
CA MET A 899 23.69 -25.82 8.10
C MET A 899 22.56 -25.06 7.40
N TRP A 900 21.57 -24.60 8.18
CA TRP A 900 20.56 -23.68 7.67
C TRP A 900 21.14 -22.28 7.67
N ASN A 901 21.36 -21.72 6.47
CA ASN A 901 21.94 -20.39 6.29
C ASN A 901 21.06 -19.31 6.91
N SER A 902 19.74 -19.49 6.85
CA SER A 902 18.80 -18.63 7.53
C SER A 902 17.65 -19.41 8.14
N THR A 903 17.40 -19.10 9.39
CA THR A 903 16.23 -19.55 10.13
C THR A 903 15.59 -18.32 10.71
N PRO A 904 14.41 -17.90 10.19
CA PRO A 904 13.67 -16.85 10.84
C PRO A 904 13.42 -17.24 12.30
N PRO A 905 13.54 -16.30 13.23
CA PRO A 905 13.34 -16.60 14.63
C PRO A 905 11.89 -17.05 14.88
N MET A 906 11.69 -18.06 15.71
CA MET A 906 10.37 -18.53 16.12
C MET A 906 9.85 -17.69 17.28
N ILE A 907 8.63 -17.17 17.17
CA ILE A 907 7.98 -16.38 18.23
C ILE A 907 6.90 -17.23 18.92
N ALA A 908 7.18 -17.66 20.14
CA ALA A 908 6.23 -18.35 21.00
C ALA A 908 5.66 -17.37 22.03
N LEU A 909 4.33 -17.18 22.05
CA LEU A 909 3.64 -16.36 23.04
C LEU A 909 2.94 -17.28 24.04
N SER A 910 3.01 -16.96 25.33
CA SER A 910 2.44 -17.80 26.40
C SER A 910 1.03 -17.39 26.81
N ASN A 911 0.57 -16.20 26.42
CA ASN A 911 -0.77 -15.70 26.73
C ASN A 911 -1.87 -16.38 25.90
N LYS A 912 -3.05 -16.64 26.50
CA LYS A 912 -4.21 -17.26 25.83
C LYS A 912 -5.44 -16.34 25.67
N GLY A 913 -5.55 -15.26 26.46
CA GLY A 913 -6.71 -14.37 26.43
C GLY A 913 -6.56 -13.24 25.42
N LEU A 914 -7.58 -13.02 24.59
CA LEU A 914 -7.65 -11.92 23.61
C LEU A 914 -8.50 -10.74 24.12
N GLU A 915 -8.93 -10.79 25.37
CA GLU A 915 -9.82 -9.80 25.98
C GLU A 915 -9.31 -9.41 27.37
N THR A 916 -9.51 -8.15 27.73
CA THR A 916 -9.20 -7.64 29.07
C THR A 916 -10.02 -6.39 29.40
N THR A 917 -10.21 -6.13 30.70
CA THR A 917 -10.74 -4.86 31.21
C THR A 917 -9.64 -3.91 31.67
N ALA A 918 -8.42 -4.40 31.80
CA ALA A 918 -7.27 -3.62 32.28
C ALA A 918 -6.77 -2.64 31.20
N GLU A 919 -6.14 -1.55 31.65
CA GLU A 919 -5.51 -0.57 30.75
C GLU A 919 -4.20 -1.07 30.15
N THR A 920 -3.63 -2.12 30.74
CA THR A 920 -2.41 -2.75 30.27
C THR A 920 -2.61 -4.25 30.05
N TYR A 921 -1.82 -4.80 29.15
CA TYR A 921 -1.78 -6.23 28.84
C TYR A 921 -0.36 -6.75 28.98
N LYS A 922 -0.16 -7.65 29.94
CA LYS A 922 1.13 -8.29 30.16
C LYS A 922 1.35 -9.38 29.11
N LEU A 923 2.15 -9.11 28.08
CA LEU A 923 2.53 -10.07 27.06
C LEU A 923 3.85 -10.75 27.43
N GLN A 924 3.88 -12.08 27.34
CA GLN A 924 5.06 -12.89 27.60
C GLN A 924 5.34 -13.82 26.42
N GLY A 925 6.62 -14.04 26.15
CA GLY A 925 7.02 -14.93 25.09
C GLY A 925 8.51 -15.17 25.02
N THR A 926 8.86 -15.99 24.04
CA THR A 926 10.23 -16.38 23.74
C THR A 926 10.44 -16.27 22.24
N VAL A 927 11.54 -15.64 21.86
CA VAL A 927 12.07 -15.64 20.50
C VAL A 927 13.25 -16.60 20.45
N SER A 928 13.27 -17.55 19.51
CA SER A 928 14.37 -18.51 19.38
C SER A 928 14.81 -18.70 17.93
N ALA A 929 16.10 -18.91 17.68
CA ALA A 929 16.64 -19.15 16.34
C ALA A 929 17.77 -20.19 16.40
N GLU A 930 18.07 -20.86 15.28
CA GLU A 930 19.11 -21.90 15.29
C GLU A 930 20.53 -21.32 15.46
N GLN A 931 20.77 -20.13 14.92
CA GLN A 931 22.08 -19.47 14.94
C GLN A 931 22.16 -18.39 16.02
N HIS A 932 21.30 -17.37 15.91
CA HIS A 932 21.34 -16.17 16.74
C HIS A 932 19.98 -15.47 16.71
N VAL A 933 19.58 -14.91 17.84
CA VAL A 933 18.49 -13.94 17.95
C VAL A 933 19.15 -12.60 18.21
N GLU A 934 18.88 -11.58 17.39
CA GLU A 934 19.40 -10.23 17.55
C GLU A 934 18.60 -9.43 18.57
N ASP A 935 17.28 -9.35 18.39
CA ASP A 935 16.38 -8.63 19.29
C ASP A 935 14.89 -8.99 19.09
N VAL A 936 14.05 -8.42 19.96
CA VAL A 936 12.60 -8.45 19.87
C VAL A 936 12.01 -7.06 20.17
N TYR A 937 11.00 -6.65 19.42
CA TYR A 937 10.25 -5.42 19.69
C TYR A 937 8.76 -5.60 19.42
N ILE A 938 7.94 -4.73 20.04
CA ILE A 938 6.48 -4.84 19.98
C ILE A 938 5.86 -3.50 19.63
N PHE A 939 4.93 -3.53 18.67
CA PHE A 939 4.06 -2.42 18.33
C PHE A 939 2.63 -2.66 18.82
N VAL A 940 1.96 -1.58 19.20
CA VAL A 940 0.51 -1.58 19.48
C VAL A 940 -0.13 -0.46 18.66
N SER A 941 -1.25 -0.76 18.00
CA SER A 941 -2.11 0.23 17.35
C SER A 941 -3.56 0.04 17.76
N ASN A 942 -4.35 1.11 17.65
CA ASN A 942 -5.79 1.09 17.87
C ASN A 942 -6.45 2.14 16.97
N GLN A 943 -7.23 1.68 16.00
CA GLN A 943 -7.85 2.55 15.02
C GLN A 943 -8.91 3.48 15.63
N ALA A 944 -9.78 2.94 16.50
CA ALA A 944 -10.85 3.72 17.14
C ALA A 944 -10.30 4.86 18.02
N ALA A 945 -9.16 4.62 18.67
CA ALA A 945 -8.46 5.59 19.50
C ALA A 945 -7.47 6.46 18.72
N LYS A 946 -7.36 6.31 17.38
CA LYS A 946 -6.40 7.01 16.52
C LYS A 946 -4.95 6.86 17.01
N ILE A 947 -4.61 5.65 17.43
CA ILE A 947 -3.25 5.29 17.82
C ILE A 947 -2.62 4.56 16.64
N GLU A 948 -1.81 5.28 15.89
CA GLU A 948 -0.92 4.70 14.89
C GLU A 948 0.05 3.71 15.54
N SER A 949 0.62 2.80 14.75
CA SER A 949 1.47 1.71 15.20
C SER A 949 2.67 2.20 16.04
N ARG A 950 2.51 2.15 17.36
CA ARG A 950 3.46 2.70 18.33
C ARG A 950 4.35 1.59 18.88
N LYS A 951 5.68 1.77 18.81
CA LYS A 951 6.61 0.85 19.47
C LYS A 951 6.50 1.06 20.98
N VAL A 952 6.20 -0.01 21.72
CA VAL A 952 6.02 0.03 23.19
C VAL A 952 7.03 -0.84 23.93
N PHE A 953 7.81 -1.64 23.20
CA PHE A 953 8.79 -2.54 23.78
C PHE A 953 9.95 -2.79 22.81
N TYR A 954 11.15 -2.91 23.37
CA TYR A 954 12.36 -3.37 22.70
C TYR A 954 13.21 -4.14 23.70
N ARG A 955 13.87 -5.19 23.23
CA ARG A 955 14.90 -5.92 23.99
C ARG A 955 15.94 -6.50 23.05
N SER A 956 17.21 -6.22 23.30
CA SER A 956 18.35 -6.80 22.58
C SER A 956 18.79 -8.13 23.20
N ASN A 957 19.35 -9.02 22.36
CA ASN A 957 20.03 -10.21 22.83
C ASN A 957 21.56 -10.06 22.94
N ARG A 958 22.12 -8.87 22.67
CA ARG A 958 23.57 -8.63 22.68
C ARG A 958 24.25 -9.06 24.00
N ASN A 959 23.53 -8.93 25.12
CA ASN A 959 23.99 -9.33 26.45
C ASN A 959 23.21 -10.53 27.02
N GLY A 960 22.53 -11.28 26.15
CA GLY A 960 21.76 -12.46 26.52
C GLY A 960 22.64 -13.60 27.06
N LYS A 961 22.07 -14.43 27.93
CA LYS A 961 22.74 -15.65 28.43
C LYS A 961 22.83 -16.73 27.35
N ASP A 962 21.90 -16.72 26.40
CA ASP A 962 21.83 -17.63 25.27
C ASP A 962 21.65 -16.82 23.98
N GLY A 963 22.65 -16.85 23.10
CA GLY A 963 22.59 -16.16 21.82
C GLY A 963 21.46 -16.67 20.91
N LYS A 964 20.90 -17.85 21.18
CA LYS A 964 19.87 -18.50 20.36
C LYS A 964 18.45 -18.32 20.90
N GLN A 965 18.30 -17.77 22.10
CA GLN A 965 17.00 -17.66 22.75
C GLN A 965 16.90 -16.37 23.56
N LEU A 966 15.84 -15.59 23.30
CA LEU A 966 15.51 -14.36 23.99
C LEU A 966 14.10 -14.43 24.58
N GLU A 967 14.01 -14.57 25.89
CA GLU A 967 12.73 -14.41 26.61
C GLU A 967 12.38 -12.94 26.74
N PHE A 968 11.09 -12.60 26.78
CA PHE A 968 10.63 -11.25 27.05
C PHE A 968 9.33 -11.22 27.86
N THR A 969 9.14 -10.11 28.57
CA THR A 969 7.89 -9.76 29.23
C THR A 969 7.69 -8.27 28.99
N ALA A 970 6.55 -7.91 28.42
CA ALA A 970 6.19 -6.53 28.09
C ALA A 970 4.84 -6.18 28.70
N GLU A 971 4.72 -4.97 29.25
CA GLU A 971 3.43 -4.41 29.64
C GLU A 971 2.96 -3.47 28.54
N LEU A 972 1.96 -3.91 27.79
CA LEU A 972 1.46 -3.19 26.62
C LEU A 972 0.33 -2.25 27.05
N PRO A 973 0.39 -0.95 26.76
CA PRO A 973 -0.77 -0.07 26.94
C PRO A 973 -1.87 -0.47 25.94
N LEU A 974 -3.12 -0.46 26.40
CA LEU A 974 -4.30 -0.73 25.58
C LEU A 974 -5.28 0.43 25.64
N TRP A 975 -5.96 0.67 24.52
CA TRP A 975 -7.07 1.62 24.41
C TRP A 975 -8.39 0.86 24.25
N PRO A 976 -9.54 1.44 24.63
CA PRO A 976 -10.83 0.77 24.46
C PRO A 976 -11.06 0.29 23.02
N GLY A 977 -11.70 -0.87 22.86
CA GLY A 977 -11.91 -1.51 21.56
C GLY A 977 -10.77 -2.46 21.17
N SER A 978 -10.69 -2.78 19.87
CA SER A 978 -9.69 -3.69 19.32
C SER A 978 -8.29 -3.04 19.22
N ASN A 979 -7.28 -3.65 19.87
CA ASN A 979 -5.88 -3.23 19.79
C ASN A 979 -5.08 -4.28 19.00
N MET A 980 -4.41 -3.86 17.93
CA MET A 980 -3.53 -4.75 17.19
C MET A 980 -2.13 -4.75 17.81
N VAL A 981 -1.68 -5.91 18.28
CA VAL A 981 -0.36 -6.14 18.86
C VAL A 981 0.50 -6.88 17.85
N THR A 982 1.64 -6.30 17.48
CA THR A 982 2.59 -6.91 16.56
C THR A 982 3.93 -7.12 17.25
N VAL A 983 4.35 -8.38 17.36
CA VAL A 983 5.66 -8.79 17.88
C VAL A 983 6.57 -9.10 16.71
N VAL A 984 7.77 -8.51 16.73
CA VAL A 984 8.80 -8.78 15.72
C VAL A 984 10.04 -9.30 16.41
N GLY A 985 10.51 -10.47 15.99
CA GLY A 985 11.79 -11.03 16.41
C GLY A 985 12.76 -10.99 15.24
N ARG A 986 14.01 -10.63 15.49
CA ARG A 986 15.06 -10.58 14.45
C ARG A 986 16.21 -11.51 14.78
N SER A 987 16.79 -12.13 13.76
CA SER A 987 18.11 -12.78 13.83
C SER A 987 19.19 -11.95 13.14
N SER A 988 18.80 -11.00 12.27
CA SER A 988 19.66 -9.97 11.67
C SER A 988 18.82 -8.76 11.21
N SER A 989 19.42 -7.78 10.51
CA SER A 989 18.66 -6.70 9.86
C SER A 989 17.70 -7.21 8.79
N GLU A 990 18.08 -8.29 8.11
CA GLU A 990 17.35 -8.85 6.96
C GLU A 990 16.41 -10.00 7.36
N VAL A 991 16.79 -10.78 8.38
CA VAL A 991 16.05 -11.98 8.78
C VAL A 991 15.23 -11.71 10.04
N ARG A 992 13.90 -11.72 9.87
CA ARG A 992 12.93 -11.47 10.94
C ARG A 992 11.70 -12.36 10.82
N SER A 993 10.98 -12.49 11.92
CA SER A 993 9.64 -13.04 11.98
C SER A 993 8.69 -12.05 12.62
N VAL A 994 7.44 -12.07 12.18
CA VAL A 994 6.37 -11.22 12.72
C VAL A 994 5.25 -12.11 13.23
N LYS A 995 4.69 -11.76 14.38
CA LYS A 995 3.47 -12.36 14.91
C LYS A 995 2.51 -11.27 15.37
N THR A 996 1.31 -11.27 14.79
CA THR A 996 0.27 -10.27 15.07
C THR A 996 -0.94 -10.93 15.72
N MET A 997 -1.58 -10.22 16.65
CA MET A 997 -2.81 -10.61 17.31
C MET A 997 -3.64 -9.39 17.69
N PHE A 998 -4.95 -9.57 17.90
CA PHE A 998 -5.78 -8.53 18.49
C PHE A 998 -6.04 -8.79 19.97
N VAL A 999 -6.02 -7.71 20.75
CA VAL A 999 -6.45 -7.71 22.15
C VAL A 999 -7.56 -6.67 22.30
N TYR A 1000 -8.76 -7.14 22.58
CA TYR A 1000 -9.93 -6.29 22.82
C TYR A 1000 -9.94 -5.80 24.27
N ARG A 1001 -10.00 -4.47 24.46
CA ARG A 1001 -10.20 -3.85 25.77
C ARG A 1001 -11.64 -3.41 25.92
N GLU A 1002 -12.34 -3.94 26.92
CA GLU A 1002 -13.68 -3.46 27.24
C GLU A 1002 -13.68 -1.99 27.67
N SER A 1003 -14.62 -1.20 27.14
CA SER A 1003 -14.88 0.15 27.67
C SER A 1003 -15.50 0.05 29.07
N PRO A 1004 -15.15 0.94 30.01
CA PRO A 1004 -15.88 1.07 31.28
C PRO A 1004 -17.38 1.22 30.99
N ARG A 1005 -18.23 0.48 31.73
CA ARG A 1005 -19.70 0.39 31.52
C ARG A 1005 -20.45 1.74 31.50
N THR A 1006 -19.80 2.86 31.80
CA THR A 1006 -20.38 4.21 31.79
C THR A 1006 -20.39 4.90 30.42
N ALA A 1007 -19.78 4.33 29.38
CA ALA A 1007 -19.66 4.97 28.06
C ALA A 1007 -20.69 4.54 27.00
N ARG A 1008 -21.58 3.57 27.30
CA ARG A 1008 -22.72 3.26 26.41
C ARG A 1008 -23.89 4.17 26.78
N ALA A 1009 -23.89 5.39 26.26
CA ALA A 1009 -25.12 6.16 26.15
C ALA A 1009 -26.06 5.46 25.14
N PRO A 1010 -27.37 5.41 25.41
CA PRO A 1010 -28.35 4.67 24.61
C PRO A 1010 -28.50 5.19 23.17
#